data_AF-A0A0A8IBU0-F1
#
_entry.id   AF-A0A0A8IBU0-F1
#
_cell.length_a   1.000
_cell.length_b   1.000
_cell.length_c   1.000
_cell.angle_alpha   90.00
_cell.angle_beta   90.00
_cell.angle_gamma   90.00
#
_symmetry.space_group_name_H-M   'P 1'
#
loop_
_entity.id
_entity.type
_entity.pdbx_description
1 polymer ?
#
loop_
_entity_poly.entity_id
_entity_poly.type
_entity_poly.pdbx_seq_one_letter_code
_entity_poly.pdbx_strand_id
1 'polypeptide(L)'
;SFQVNLNKNVPLKRPCRELFIWCLLTQRMRMAQIIWALERESIAAALFAANLLRQMKYLTDVIADKDDLDEWSSKFETNAEGVVEECFIENPEFTRENLVRELEYYGKSTYLELASDGDSIKFIAHRSCQELLDVVWRNTLDESTKPGTFVAYLFIGILCPLLLPFIVKFKTLYYLPENEIEEYKRKMKAHKKNAIMDDKNNEIMIDLKQKLKERFSRFQLKIYFKKIYDFYSTPVIKFSYTIFFYLIFILYFTFLNLTGYHVKYLNSSNVLIYIFLIVWTISLLIEEFRQAFDSGISLKEYLHDMWNIIDILSHFFFIIGTFAILITLGDSYAKFLFFSLMDITPLQSIYIYLIRLSKFFYGFSIFLFTLRILQYFSINVNMGPIIVMIRNMISNDLGPFLAILMTVLVSYSILLASVNFEVKPNLTAKEFSIITYEMLRIAYFQLFGDLRMDILRGENKLAQCTMNNLLCPDIWGVWLGPIISAIYMVMSNVLMLNLLVAIFSNTYEIIQSSATQYWTLERYQLMRQSSSRPPVAPPLIIFWQIYFLFTKLFSIKIKTNNPFRVCYENSPNKEKQLVQWERMRANEFIRSTDEECKKNRTKTTLVVNRGAGSLSSIEGIKKDFDLIKNEIMQNFQEKVTIVEMRLEKLEIISENVNIIYEILQKLGINKSNKQKFQIIKESDNHGEMFSQIIDDKNTREDKMRKTSMRLSDDMIDDNSTKLWCCQIENHIILRLVPLVNLNQILKMKFINENEMESMTIQNLKDEIKIFDVAPVNPFENLNQFGKPLLPFWGINHCIHIIISRFIGEKESGNISNKPELQVVAIRRHDNIELPFHNSFCLNNSCSSNNMKSIPKQYLNLISNQKQENSSKLNDFDLFNTVDMNEIYRGYICDFRNTNNSWMETTACNIHQTEIHKLSDDFLMLFEQDEFEEGCWFNVNNELWTNPSNKDLLSKLSIYHDYVV
;
A
#
# COMPACT_ATOMS: atom_id res chain seq x y z
N SER A 1 -13.50 -33.52 -11.33
CA SER A 1 -14.64 -32.84 -10.70
C SER A 1 -14.18 -31.89 -9.60
N PHE A 2 -13.68 -30.70 -9.95
CA PHE A 2 -13.68 -29.53 -9.07
C PHE A 2 -13.59 -28.31 -9.98
N GLN A 3 -14.76 -27.89 -10.49
CA GLN A 3 -14.96 -26.53 -10.96
C GLN A 3 -14.71 -25.59 -9.80
N VAL A 4 -13.77 -24.66 -9.97
CA VAL A 4 -13.72 -23.47 -9.12
C VAL A 4 -15.01 -22.70 -9.38
N ASN A 5 -15.99 -22.93 -8.51
CA ASN A 5 -17.19 -22.12 -8.41
C ASN A 5 -16.76 -20.67 -8.11
N LEU A 6 -16.60 -19.86 -9.14
CA LEU A 6 -16.58 -18.38 -9.07
C LEU A 6 -17.93 -17.80 -8.59
N ASN A 7 -18.90 -18.67 -8.27
CA ASN A 7 -20.16 -18.33 -7.59
C ASN A 7 -19.99 -18.10 -6.07
N LYS A 8 -19.10 -17.20 -5.68
CA LYS A 8 -19.25 -16.49 -4.41
C LYS A 8 -19.14 -15.00 -4.68
N ASN A 9 -20.29 -14.38 -4.90
CA ASN A 9 -20.53 -12.97 -4.59
C ASN A 9 -20.17 -12.74 -3.12
N VAL A 10 -18.88 -12.60 -2.80
CA VAL A 10 -18.46 -12.09 -1.50
C VAL A 10 -18.76 -10.60 -1.57
N PRO A 11 -19.76 -10.07 -0.83
CA PRO A 11 -20.02 -8.65 -0.86
C PRO A 11 -18.79 -7.93 -0.29
N LEU A 12 -18.03 -7.28 -1.17
CA LEU A 12 -16.96 -6.39 -0.77
C LEU A 12 -17.60 -5.24 0.01
N LYS A 13 -17.37 -5.18 1.32
CA LYS A 13 -17.94 -4.13 2.19
C LYS A 13 -17.61 -2.72 1.69
N ARG A 14 -16.44 -2.54 1.07
CA ARG A 14 -15.98 -1.28 0.44
C ARG A 14 -15.30 -1.52 -0.91
N PRO A 15 -16.04 -1.54 -2.03
CA PRO A 15 -15.48 -1.86 -3.35
C PRO A 15 -14.49 -0.80 -3.84
N CYS A 16 -14.76 0.49 -3.63
CA CYS A 16 -13.85 1.58 -4.07
C CYS A 16 -12.47 1.47 -3.41
N ARG A 17 -12.40 1.07 -2.14
CA ARG A 17 -11.13 0.88 -1.42
C ARG A 17 -10.31 -0.24 -2.07
N GLU A 18 -10.92 -1.38 -2.34
CA GLU A 18 -10.20 -2.52 -2.94
C GLU A 18 -9.68 -2.18 -4.34
N LEU A 19 -10.50 -1.51 -5.14
CA LEU A 19 -10.09 -1.03 -6.47
C LEU A 19 -8.97 0.02 -6.37
N PHE A 20 -9.01 0.87 -5.36
CA PHE A 20 -7.96 1.85 -5.08
C PHE A 20 -6.63 1.16 -4.73
N ILE A 21 -6.65 0.18 -3.83
CA ILE A 21 -5.45 -0.61 -3.47
C ILE A 21 -4.91 -1.32 -4.71
N TRP A 22 -5.77 -1.93 -5.52
CA TRP A 22 -5.37 -2.58 -6.77
C TRP A 22 -4.70 -1.59 -7.74
N CYS A 23 -5.22 -0.37 -7.87
CA CYS A 23 -4.60 0.65 -8.71
C CYS A 23 -3.23 1.10 -8.20
N LEU A 24 -3.05 1.20 -6.88
CA LEU A 24 -1.75 1.55 -6.29
C LEU A 24 -0.72 0.44 -6.52
N LEU A 25 -1.10 -0.82 -6.26
CA LEU A 25 -0.22 -1.98 -6.45
C LEU A 25 0.18 -2.16 -7.92
N THR A 26 -0.74 -1.91 -8.85
CA THR A 26 -0.47 -1.96 -10.30
C THR A 26 0.17 -0.67 -10.85
N GLN A 27 0.55 0.27 -9.98
CA GLN A 27 1.13 1.58 -10.33
C GLN A 27 0.29 2.39 -11.35
N ARG A 28 -1.03 2.17 -11.38
CA ARG A 28 -1.99 2.93 -12.21
C ARG A 28 -2.40 4.22 -11.50
N MET A 29 -1.42 5.10 -11.27
CA MET A 29 -1.54 6.28 -10.40
C MET A 29 -2.66 7.25 -10.78
N ARG A 30 -2.86 7.50 -12.08
CA ARG A 30 -3.97 8.36 -12.55
C ARG A 30 -5.34 7.77 -12.24
N MET A 31 -5.47 6.45 -12.37
CA MET A 31 -6.71 5.74 -12.01
C MET A 31 -6.90 5.74 -10.49
N ALA A 32 -5.83 5.53 -9.73
CA ALA A 32 -5.85 5.64 -8.27
C ALA A 32 -6.34 7.03 -7.82
N GLN A 33 -5.86 8.11 -8.45
CA GLN A 33 -6.31 9.47 -8.13
C GLN A 33 -7.82 9.68 -8.37
N ILE A 34 -8.38 9.10 -9.43
CA ILE A 34 -9.82 9.17 -9.72
C ILE A 34 -10.62 8.36 -8.69
N ILE A 35 -10.17 7.14 -8.37
CA ILE A 35 -10.87 6.28 -7.40
C ILE A 35 -10.78 6.85 -5.99
N TRP A 36 -9.68 7.52 -5.66
CA TRP A 36 -9.53 8.25 -4.40
C TRP A 36 -10.65 9.29 -4.22
N ALA A 37 -11.00 10.04 -5.27
CA ALA A 37 -12.13 10.98 -5.25
C ALA A 37 -13.50 10.32 -4.99
N LEU A 38 -13.63 9.01 -5.25
CA LEU A 38 -14.85 8.24 -5.02
C LEU A 38 -14.88 7.57 -3.63
N GLU A 39 -13.75 7.53 -2.92
CA GLU A 39 -13.61 6.88 -1.63
C GLU A 39 -14.30 7.70 -0.52
N ARG A 40 -14.81 7.04 0.53
CA ARG A 40 -15.65 7.70 1.55
C ARG A 40 -14.84 8.39 2.65
N GLU A 41 -13.65 7.89 2.95
CA GLU A 41 -12.68 8.35 3.96
C GLU A 41 -11.39 8.80 3.25
N SER A 42 -11.53 9.81 2.39
CA SER A 42 -10.49 10.29 1.49
C SER A 42 -9.16 10.60 2.18
N ILE A 43 -9.17 11.09 3.42
CA ILE A 43 -7.95 11.41 4.18
C ILE A 43 -7.20 10.11 4.49
N ALA A 44 -7.90 9.09 4.98
CA ALA A 44 -7.29 7.80 5.32
C ALA A 44 -6.80 7.08 4.07
N ALA A 45 -7.57 7.13 2.98
CA ALA A 45 -7.16 6.57 1.69
C ALA A 45 -5.87 7.21 1.16
N ALA A 46 -5.78 8.54 1.22
CA ALA A 46 -4.60 9.28 0.78
C ALA A 46 -3.35 8.98 1.63
N LEU A 47 -3.48 8.98 2.97
CA LEU A 47 -2.37 8.62 3.87
C LEU A 47 -1.93 7.18 3.68
N PHE A 48 -2.89 6.26 3.52
CA PHE A 48 -2.60 4.86 3.23
C PHE A 48 -1.84 4.72 1.90
N ALA A 49 -2.24 5.45 0.86
CA ALA A 49 -1.54 5.46 -0.41
C ALA A 49 -0.12 5.99 -0.27
N ALA A 50 0.07 7.13 0.40
CA ALA A 50 1.40 7.69 0.64
C ALA A 50 2.33 6.68 1.35
N ASN A 51 1.82 6.01 2.39
CA ASN A 51 2.58 4.98 3.10
C ASN A 51 2.92 3.79 2.19
N LEU A 52 1.93 3.22 1.49
CA LEU A 52 2.14 2.07 0.60
C LEU A 52 3.16 2.38 -0.51
N LEU A 53 3.06 3.56 -1.13
CA LEU A 53 4.00 3.98 -2.18
C LEU A 53 5.44 4.13 -1.64
N ARG A 54 5.61 4.69 -0.44
CA ARG A 54 6.92 4.78 0.24
C ARG A 54 7.50 3.42 0.58
N GLN A 55 6.67 2.48 1.00
CA GLN A 55 7.12 1.10 1.25
C GLN A 55 7.53 0.42 -0.06
N MET A 56 6.79 0.61 -1.15
CA MET A 56 7.16 0.08 -2.47
C MET A 56 8.46 0.68 -3.00
N LYS A 57 8.76 1.96 -2.71
CA LYS A 57 10.03 2.61 -3.05
C LYS A 57 11.25 1.85 -2.52
N TYR A 58 11.15 1.23 -1.33
CA TYR A 58 12.22 0.43 -0.76
C TYR A 58 12.39 -0.96 -1.40
N LEU A 59 11.35 -1.47 -2.07
CA LEU A 59 11.37 -2.78 -2.72
C LEU A 59 11.85 -2.71 -4.17
N THR A 60 11.66 -1.57 -4.84
CA THR A 60 12.14 -1.33 -6.20
C THR A 60 13.63 -1.03 -6.21
N ASP A 61 14.41 -1.63 -7.10
CA ASP A 61 15.83 -1.29 -7.28
C ASP A 61 16.06 -0.17 -8.29
N VAL A 62 15.14 -0.01 -9.26
CA VAL A 62 15.22 1.00 -10.33
C VAL A 62 15.06 2.41 -9.78
N ILE A 63 16.03 3.28 -10.04
CA ILE A 63 16.07 4.66 -9.51
C ILE A 63 14.91 5.52 -10.05
N ALA A 64 14.61 5.44 -11.35
CA ALA A 64 13.53 6.24 -11.96
C ALA A 64 12.16 5.95 -11.32
N ASP A 65 11.87 4.67 -11.03
CA ASP A 65 10.63 4.27 -10.35
C ASP A 65 10.59 4.79 -8.90
N LYS A 66 11.74 4.94 -8.23
CA LYS A 66 11.78 5.48 -6.86
C LYS A 66 11.36 6.94 -6.82
N ASP A 67 11.81 7.75 -7.78
CA ASP A 67 11.48 9.17 -7.85
C ASP A 67 10.00 9.36 -8.20
N ASP A 68 9.47 8.60 -9.15
CA ASP A 68 8.05 8.59 -9.50
C ASP A 68 7.17 8.20 -8.29
N LEU A 69 7.52 7.11 -7.59
CA LEU A 69 6.79 6.67 -6.40
C LEU A 69 6.83 7.72 -5.28
N ASP A 70 7.95 8.42 -5.11
CA ASP A 70 8.08 9.47 -4.11
C ASP A 70 7.23 10.70 -4.45
N GLU A 71 7.22 11.13 -5.72
CA GLU A 71 6.37 12.22 -6.19
C GLU A 71 4.89 11.91 -5.95
N TRP A 72 4.44 10.71 -6.33
CA TRP A 72 3.05 10.28 -6.08
C TRP A 72 2.75 10.14 -4.60
N SER A 73 3.69 9.67 -3.78
CA SER A 73 3.51 9.60 -2.33
C SER A 73 3.31 10.99 -1.72
N SER A 74 4.12 11.98 -2.14
CA SER A 74 3.99 13.35 -1.66
C SER A 74 2.70 13.99 -2.17
N LYS A 75 2.27 13.68 -3.39
CA LYS A 75 0.99 14.15 -3.94
C LYS A 75 -0.20 13.66 -3.13
N PHE A 76 -0.24 12.37 -2.76
CA PHE A 76 -1.31 11.86 -1.90
C PHE A 76 -1.24 12.47 -0.49
N GLU A 77 -0.04 12.69 0.07
CA GLU A 77 0.11 13.41 1.34
C GLU A 77 -0.47 14.85 1.26
N THR A 78 -0.17 15.60 0.18
CA THR A 78 -0.72 16.96 -0.01
C THR A 78 -2.24 16.95 -0.22
N ASN A 79 -2.79 15.90 -0.83
CA ASN A 79 -4.24 15.75 -0.95
C ASN A 79 -4.89 15.52 0.43
N ALA A 80 -4.29 14.69 1.29
CA ALA A 80 -4.77 14.47 2.65
C ALA A 80 -4.74 15.76 3.47
N GLU A 81 -3.65 16.53 3.34
CA GLU A 81 -3.48 17.84 3.97
C GLU A 81 -4.56 18.83 3.52
N GLY A 82 -4.78 18.95 2.21
CA GLY A 82 -5.78 19.86 1.65
C GLY A 82 -7.22 19.54 2.07
N VAL A 83 -7.60 18.26 2.13
CA VAL A 83 -8.93 17.87 2.63
C VAL A 83 -9.09 18.20 4.12
N VAL A 84 -8.05 18.00 4.93
CA VAL A 84 -8.08 18.35 6.35
C VAL A 84 -8.16 19.86 6.56
N GLU A 85 -7.50 20.67 5.74
CA GLU A 85 -7.60 22.13 5.82
C GLU A 85 -9.03 22.60 5.53
N GLU A 86 -9.69 22.07 4.50
CA GLU A 86 -11.11 22.37 4.22
C GLU A 86 -12.05 21.97 5.37
N CYS A 87 -11.80 20.82 6.01
CA CYS A 87 -12.51 20.42 7.22
C CYS A 87 -12.28 21.41 8.38
N PHE A 88 -11.02 21.83 8.58
CA PHE A 88 -10.60 22.68 9.68
C PHE A 88 -11.15 24.10 9.57
N ILE A 89 -11.15 24.68 8.36
CA ILE A 89 -11.69 26.00 8.07
C ILE A 89 -13.18 26.08 8.44
N GLU A 90 -13.98 25.04 8.14
CA GLU A 90 -15.41 25.05 8.48
C GLU A 90 -15.65 24.82 9.97
N ASN A 91 -15.07 23.77 10.54
CA ASN A 91 -15.31 23.41 11.94
C ASN A 91 -14.09 22.75 12.60
N PRO A 92 -13.29 23.51 13.37
CA PRO A 92 -12.09 22.98 13.99
C PRO A 92 -12.38 21.94 15.08
N GLU A 93 -13.47 22.09 15.84
CA GLU A 93 -13.87 21.12 16.87
C GLU A 93 -14.25 19.77 16.26
N PHE A 94 -15.05 19.81 15.19
CA PHE A 94 -15.54 18.60 14.55
C PHE A 94 -14.43 17.89 13.75
N THR A 95 -13.49 18.65 13.16
CA THR A 95 -12.25 18.12 12.57
C THR A 95 -11.44 17.34 13.61
N ARG A 96 -11.24 17.91 14.80
CA ARG A 96 -10.52 17.25 15.90
C ARG A 96 -11.20 15.97 16.37
N GLU A 97 -12.53 15.98 16.48
CA GLU A 97 -13.28 14.75 16.78
C GLU A 97 -13.10 13.69 15.69
N ASN A 98 -13.05 14.07 14.40
CA ASN A 98 -12.81 13.13 13.31
C ASN A 98 -11.37 12.56 13.34
N LEU A 99 -10.35 13.39 13.59
CA LEU A 99 -8.94 12.97 13.58
C LEU A 99 -8.58 11.87 14.60
N VAL A 100 -9.31 11.79 15.72
CA VAL A 100 -9.12 10.80 16.79
C VAL A 100 -9.95 9.52 16.58
N ARG A 101 -10.84 9.51 15.59
CA ARG A 101 -11.71 8.38 15.27
C ARG A 101 -10.91 7.15 14.86
N GLU A 102 -11.35 5.98 15.33
CA GLU A 102 -10.83 4.69 14.87
C GLU A 102 -11.32 4.35 13.45
N LEU A 103 -10.40 3.98 12.58
CA LEU A 103 -10.65 3.60 11.19
C LEU A 103 -10.80 2.08 11.06
N GLU A 104 -12.04 1.59 11.01
CA GLU A 104 -12.35 0.15 10.92
C GLU A 104 -11.67 -0.53 9.71
N TYR A 105 -11.60 0.20 8.59
CA TYR A 105 -11.14 -0.30 7.29
C TYR A 105 -9.64 -0.08 7.04
N TYR A 106 -8.93 0.65 7.91
CA TYR A 106 -7.50 0.92 7.80
C TYR A 106 -6.76 0.43 9.05
N GLY A 107 -7.03 -0.83 9.42
CA GLY A 107 -6.31 -1.51 10.50
C GLY A 107 -6.64 -1.07 11.93
N LYS A 108 -7.81 -0.45 12.16
CA LYS A 108 -8.21 0.08 13.47
C LYS A 108 -7.20 1.12 14.01
N SER A 109 -6.56 1.84 13.11
CA SER A 109 -5.67 2.97 13.40
C SER A 109 -6.47 4.27 13.42
N THR A 110 -5.85 5.36 13.89
CA THR A 110 -6.36 6.72 13.67
C THR A 110 -5.60 7.41 12.55
N TYR A 111 -6.08 8.56 12.06
CA TYR A 111 -5.38 9.32 11.02
C TYR A 111 -3.95 9.71 11.44
N LEU A 112 -3.76 10.11 12.70
CA LEU A 112 -2.44 10.45 13.24
C LEU A 112 -1.50 9.23 13.34
N GLU A 113 -2.05 8.06 13.70
CA GLU A 113 -1.25 6.83 13.74
C GLU A 113 -0.84 6.41 12.33
N LEU A 114 -1.78 6.43 11.37
CA LEU A 114 -1.51 6.10 9.97
C LEU A 114 -0.50 7.07 9.34
N ALA A 115 -0.60 8.37 9.64
CA ALA A 115 0.35 9.38 9.19
C ALA A 115 1.74 9.19 9.81
N SER A 116 1.81 8.84 11.10
CA SER A 116 3.08 8.58 11.79
C SER A 116 3.75 7.31 11.29
N ASP A 117 2.98 6.25 11.02
CA ASP A 117 3.51 4.98 10.52
C ASP A 117 3.97 5.09 9.05
N GLY A 118 3.50 6.10 8.32
CA GLY A 118 3.85 6.38 6.94
C GLY A 118 4.80 7.55 6.75
N ASP A 119 5.40 8.10 7.81
CA ASP A 119 6.25 9.30 7.78
C ASP A 119 5.62 10.50 7.04
N SER A 120 4.30 10.68 7.15
CA SER A 120 3.56 11.79 6.55
C SER A 120 3.71 13.06 7.40
N ILE A 121 4.92 13.63 7.36
CA ILE A 121 5.34 14.74 8.21
C ILE A 121 4.56 16.03 7.90
N LYS A 122 4.25 16.32 6.62
CA LYS A 122 3.49 17.53 6.24
C LYS A 122 2.08 17.50 6.84
N PHE A 123 1.44 16.33 6.79
CA PHE A 123 0.13 16.12 7.38
C PHE A 123 0.11 16.31 8.90
N ILE A 124 1.12 15.83 9.62
CA ILE A 124 1.21 15.99 11.08
C ILE A 124 1.57 17.42 11.46
N ALA A 125 2.39 18.10 10.66
CA ALA A 125 2.73 19.50 10.85
C ALA A 125 1.53 20.45 10.67
N HIS A 126 0.45 19.99 10.03
CA HIS A 126 -0.77 20.75 9.83
C HIS A 126 -1.34 21.30 11.15
N ARG A 127 -1.87 22.53 11.10
CA ARG A 127 -2.35 23.25 12.29
C ARG A 127 -3.44 22.49 13.05
N SER A 128 -4.36 21.84 12.34
CA SER A 128 -5.45 21.05 12.95
C SER A 128 -4.92 19.89 13.81
N CYS A 129 -3.86 19.20 13.34
CA CYS A 129 -3.18 18.14 14.07
C CYS A 129 -2.44 18.68 15.29
N GLN A 130 -1.77 19.84 15.17
CA GLN A 130 -1.06 20.46 16.30
C GLN A 130 -2.00 20.98 17.39
N GLU A 131 -3.11 21.64 17.02
CA GLU A 131 -4.13 22.07 17.98
C GLU A 131 -4.80 20.87 18.66
N LEU A 132 -5.04 19.78 17.92
CA LEU A 132 -5.51 18.52 18.51
C LEU A 132 -4.52 17.98 19.54
N LEU A 133 -3.23 17.97 19.21
CA LEU A 133 -2.19 17.51 20.12
C LEU A 133 -2.15 18.34 21.41
N ASP A 134 -2.31 19.65 21.34
CA ASP A 134 -2.38 20.52 22.53
C ASP A 134 -3.59 20.21 23.41
N VAL A 135 -4.75 19.97 22.80
CA VAL A 135 -5.99 19.60 23.51
C VAL A 135 -5.83 18.23 24.18
N VAL A 136 -5.30 17.24 23.46
CA VAL A 136 -5.06 15.88 23.98
C VAL A 136 -4.00 15.88 25.07
N TRP A 137 -2.95 16.70 24.91
CA TRP A 137 -1.87 16.85 25.88
C TRP A 137 -2.43 17.31 27.24
N ARG A 138 -3.28 18.35 27.24
CA ARG A 138 -3.93 18.91 28.45
C ARG A 138 -5.11 18.06 28.94
N ASN A 139 -5.74 17.28 28.07
CA ASN A 139 -6.85 16.39 28.35
C ASN A 139 -7.97 17.05 29.18
N THR A 140 -8.06 16.74 30.48
CA THR A 140 -9.11 17.19 31.40
C THR A 140 -8.82 18.55 32.05
N LEU A 141 -7.59 19.06 31.94
CA LEU A 141 -7.20 20.36 32.45
C LEU A 141 -7.75 21.48 31.56
N ASP A 142 -8.09 22.61 32.19
CA ASP A 142 -8.59 23.77 31.46
C ASP A 142 -7.48 24.45 30.64
N GLU A 143 -7.82 24.89 29.42
CA GLU A 143 -6.89 25.51 28.47
C GLU A 143 -6.48 26.93 28.90
N SER A 144 -7.30 27.58 29.74
CA SER A 144 -7.04 28.93 30.27
C SER A 144 -5.93 28.99 31.34
N THR A 145 -5.33 27.85 31.69
CA THR A 145 -4.34 27.76 32.78
C THR A 145 -3.02 28.41 32.38
N LYS A 146 -2.60 29.43 33.15
CA LYS A 146 -1.32 30.12 32.92
C LYS A 146 -0.14 29.20 33.27
N PRO A 147 1.03 29.34 32.62
CA PRO A 147 2.21 28.52 32.90
C PRO A 147 2.64 28.53 34.37
N GLY A 148 2.66 29.71 35.03
CA GLY A 148 3.02 29.82 36.45
C GLY A 148 2.04 29.09 37.39
N THR A 149 0.74 29.15 37.09
CA THR A 149 -0.27 28.40 37.86
C THR A 149 -0.17 26.89 37.64
N PHE A 150 0.23 26.47 36.44
CA PHE A 150 0.48 25.07 36.13
C PHE A 150 1.66 24.50 36.94
N VAL A 151 2.75 25.25 37.05
CA VAL A 151 3.90 24.87 37.90
C VAL A 151 3.47 24.73 39.37
N ALA A 152 2.64 25.64 39.88
CA ALA A 152 2.08 25.52 41.23
C ALA A 152 1.22 24.24 41.40
N TYR A 153 0.42 23.86 40.38
CA TYR A 153 -0.35 22.61 40.41
C TYR A 153 0.55 21.37 40.50
N LEU A 154 1.71 21.37 39.82
CA LEU A 154 2.68 20.27 39.92
C LEU A 154 3.21 20.10 41.35
N PHE A 155 3.62 21.21 41.99
CA PHE A 155 4.11 21.19 43.38
C PHE A 155 3.03 20.76 44.37
N ILE A 156 1.81 21.27 44.22
CA ILE A 156 0.67 20.89 45.06
C ILE A 156 0.35 19.40 44.90
N GLY A 157 0.43 18.86 43.69
CA GLY A 157 0.22 17.43 43.47
C GLY A 157 1.25 16.56 44.20
N ILE A 158 2.51 17.00 44.31
CA ILE A 158 3.54 16.27 45.06
C ILE A 158 3.32 16.41 46.58
N LEU A 159 3.09 17.64 47.07
CA LEU A 159 3.04 17.93 48.52
C LEU A 159 1.71 17.53 49.16
N CYS A 160 0.58 17.76 48.49
CA CYS A 160 -0.75 17.48 49.02
C CYS A 160 -1.77 17.17 47.90
N PRO A 161 -1.83 15.91 47.41
CA PRO A 161 -2.75 15.49 46.36
C PRO A 161 -4.24 15.76 46.67
N LEU A 162 -4.61 15.78 47.95
CA LEU A 162 -5.99 15.96 48.41
C LEU A 162 -6.54 17.38 48.16
N LEU A 163 -5.67 18.38 47.96
CA LEU A 163 -6.09 19.75 47.65
C LEU A 163 -6.36 19.98 46.15
N LEU A 164 -5.95 19.05 45.29
CA LEU A 164 -6.04 19.20 43.82
C LEU A 164 -7.46 19.49 43.32
N PRO A 165 -8.53 18.79 43.76
CA PRO A 165 -9.88 19.00 43.21
C PRO A 165 -10.49 20.37 43.50
N PHE A 166 -9.92 21.11 44.46
CA PHE A 166 -10.37 22.45 44.86
C PHE A 166 -9.60 23.57 44.16
N ILE A 167 -8.31 23.35 43.88
CA ILE A 167 -7.40 24.38 43.36
C ILE A 167 -7.30 24.33 41.83
N VAL A 168 -7.34 23.12 41.26
CA VAL A 168 -7.17 22.90 39.81
C VAL A 168 -8.48 23.16 39.08
N LYS A 169 -8.41 23.94 38.00
CA LYS A 169 -9.52 24.14 37.06
C LYS A 169 -9.58 22.96 36.09
N PHE A 170 -10.63 22.15 36.22
CA PHE A 170 -10.94 21.06 35.30
C PHE A 170 -12.04 21.45 34.33
N LYS A 171 -12.05 20.83 33.13
CA LYS A 171 -13.17 20.91 32.18
C LYS A 171 -14.43 20.28 32.79
N THR A 172 -15.30 21.12 33.36
CA THR A 172 -16.49 20.69 34.11
C THR A 172 -17.47 19.84 33.30
N LEU A 173 -17.56 20.08 31.99
CA LEU A 173 -18.37 19.31 31.03
C LEU A 173 -18.02 17.81 30.98
N TYR A 174 -16.77 17.43 31.27
CA TYR A 174 -16.30 16.05 31.20
C TYR A 174 -16.82 15.16 32.34
N TYR A 175 -17.31 15.77 33.42
CA TYR A 175 -17.82 15.06 34.61
C TYR A 175 -19.34 14.85 34.60
N LEU A 176 -20.03 15.38 33.58
CA LEU A 176 -21.47 15.27 33.42
C LEU A 176 -21.85 13.99 32.62
N PRO A 177 -23.02 13.39 32.88
CA PRO A 177 -23.57 12.33 32.03
C PRO A 177 -23.78 12.81 30.59
N GLU A 178 -23.58 11.94 29.59
CA GLU A 178 -23.70 12.30 28.16
C GLU A 178 -25.04 12.97 27.80
N ASN A 179 -26.15 12.50 28.38
CA ASN A 179 -27.47 13.09 28.18
C ASN A 179 -27.55 14.56 28.65
N GLU A 180 -26.89 14.89 29.77
CA GLU A 180 -26.86 16.25 30.30
C GLU A 180 -25.86 17.14 29.51
N ILE A 181 -24.79 16.55 28.96
CA ILE A 181 -23.87 17.25 28.05
C ILE A 181 -24.61 17.65 26.77
N GLU A 182 -25.39 16.74 26.18
CA GLU A 182 -26.19 17.06 25.00
C GLU A 182 -27.25 18.12 25.31
N GLU A 183 -27.93 18.03 26.45
CA GLU A 183 -28.91 19.04 26.87
C GLU A 183 -28.25 20.41 27.05
N TYR A 184 -27.07 20.46 27.68
CA TYR A 184 -26.28 21.67 27.83
C TYR A 184 -25.84 22.23 26.47
N LYS A 185 -25.26 21.40 25.59
CA LYS A 185 -24.85 21.80 24.24
C LYS A 185 -26.04 22.28 23.40
N ARG A 186 -27.22 21.65 23.53
CA ARG A 186 -28.46 22.08 22.87
C ARG A 186 -28.92 23.45 23.39
N LYS A 187 -28.96 23.63 24.72
CA LYS A 187 -29.31 24.92 25.35
C LYS A 187 -28.33 26.03 24.94
N MET A 188 -27.03 25.73 24.89
CA MET A 188 -26.00 26.66 24.47
C MET A 188 -26.09 27.01 22.98
N LYS A 189 -26.37 26.03 22.10
CA LYS A 189 -26.60 26.27 20.66
C LYS A 189 -27.88 27.07 20.41
N ALA A 190 -28.97 26.74 21.09
CA ALA A 190 -30.22 27.51 21.02
C ALA A 190 -29.99 28.97 21.46
N HIS A 191 -29.20 29.17 22.52
CA HIS A 191 -28.84 30.49 23.00
C HIS A 191 -27.92 31.26 22.04
N LYS A 192 -26.93 30.59 21.41
CA LYS A 192 -26.03 31.20 20.43
C LYS A 192 -26.77 31.62 19.15
N LYS A 193 -27.83 30.89 18.79
CA LYS A 193 -28.72 31.22 17.66
C LYS A 193 -29.66 32.40 17.96
N ASN A 194 -29.95 32.66 19.23
CA ASN A 194 -30.79 33.75 19.70
C ASN A 194 -30.00 35.02 20.11
N ALA A 195 -28.66 35.00 20.01
CA ALA A 195 -27.77 36.05 20.48
C ALA A 195 -27.60 37.22 19.49
N ILE A 196 -28.71 37.83 19.06
CA ILE A 196 -28.72 39.09 18.28
C ILE A 196 -29.18 40.30 19.14
N MET A 197 -29.51 40.16 20.43
CA MET A 197 -29.77 41.33 21.30
C MET A 197 -29.30 41.13 22.75
N ASP A 198 -28.35 41.98 23.16
CA ASP A 198 -28.01 42.57 24.47
C ASP A 198 -27.92 41.76 25.79
N ASP A 199 -27.09 42.35 26.68
CA ASP A 199 -26.65 42.13 28.09
C ASP A 199 -27.35 41.15 29.05
N LYS A 200 -28.50 40.53 28.73
CA LYS A 200 -29.14 39.46 29.54
C LYS A 200 -28.41 38.11 29.50
N ASN A 201 -27.37 38.00 28.67
CA ASN A 201 -26.62 36.77 28.42
C ASN A 201 -25.78 36.32 29.63
N ASN A 202 -25.37 37.25 30.50
CA ASN A 202 -24.56 36.92 31.67
C ASN A 202 -25.40 36.30 32.80
N GLU A 203 -26.62 36.78 33.06
CA GLU A 203 -27.48 36.24 34.12
C GLU A 203 -27.94 34.79 33.85
N ILE A 204 -28.32 34.47 32.61
CA ILE A 204 -28.78 33.12 32.24
C ILE A 204 -27.61 32.11 32.29
N MET A 205 -26.41 32.53 31.89
CA MET A 205 -25.20 31.71 31.94
C MET A 205 -24.71 31.52 33.38
N ILE A 206 -24.93 32.50 34.26
CA ILE A 206 -24.74 32.38 35.71
C ILE A 206 -25.76 31.40 36.32
N ASP A 207 -27.05 31.48 35.99
CA ASP A 207 -28.11 30.56 36.47
C ASP A 207 -27.85 29.10 36.03
N LEU A 208 -27.43 28.88 34.78
CA LEU A 208 -27.01 27.57 34.29
C LEU A 208 -25.78 27.02 35.05
N LYS A 209 -24.78 27.87 35.30
CA LYS A 209 -23.61 27.50 36.12
C LYS A 209 -24.01 27.18 37.56
N GLN A 210 -24.99 27.89 38.11
CA GLN A 210 -25.48 27.73 39.48
C GLN A 210 -26.27 26.42 39.64
N LYS A 211 -27.18 26.12 38.69
CA LYS A 211 -27.89 24.84 38.62
C LYS A 211 -26.97 23.63 38.44
N LEU A 212 -25.91 23.77 37.64
CA LEU A 212 -24.87 22.74 37.53
C LEU A 212 -24.15 22.55 38.86
N LYS A 213 -23.77 23.64 39.54
CA LYS A 213 -23.08 23.62 40.85
C LYS A 213 -23.91 22.92 41.94
N GLU A 214 -25.22 23.11 41.95
CA GLU A 214 -26.14 22.41 42.88
C GLU A 214 -26.24 20.91 42.59
N ARG A 215 -26.27 20.49 41.32
CA ARG A 215 -26.29 19.07 40.94
C ARG A 215 -24.95 18.37 41.22
N PHE A 216 -23.83 19.07 41.11
CA PHE A 216 -22.50 18.57 41.48
C PHE A 216 -22.40 18.20 42.97
N SER A 217 -23.23 18.76 43.86
CA SER A 217 -23.20 18.46 45.30
C SER A 217 -23.58 17.01 45.62
N ARG A 218 -24.41 16.36 44.80
CA ARG A 218 -24.92 14.99 45.05
C ARG A 218 -23.92 13.88 44.72
N PHE A 219 -22.87 14.16 43.95
CA PHE A 219 -21.88 13.19 43.48
C PHE A 219 -20.45 13.47 43.98
N GLN A 220 -20.30 14.28 45.05
CA GLN A 220 -19.03 14.89 45.45
C GLN A 220 -17.87 13.90 45.63
N LEU A 221 -18.03 12.80 46.37
CA LEU A 221 -16.91 11.87 46.67
C LEU A 221 -16.40 11.13 45.44
N LYS A 222 -17.31 10.59 44.61
CA LYS A 222 -16.93 9.87 43.38
C LYS A 222 -16.29 10.82 42.37
N ILE A 223 -16.82 12.03 42.22
CA ILE A 223 -16.24 13.07 41.34
C ILE A 223 -14.91 13.57 41.91
N TYR A 224 -14.77 13.67 43.22
CA TYR A 224 -13.54 14.10 43.89
C TYR A 224 -12.38 13.15 43.61
N PHE A 225 -12.54 11.85 43.87
CA PHE A 225 -11.50 10.86 43.56
C PHE A 225 -11.28 10.72 42.05
N LYS A 226 -12.33 10.86 41.24
CA LYS A 226 -12.20 10.88 39.77
C LYS A 226 -11.35 12.07 39.29
N LYS A 227 -11.52 13.28 39.86
CA LYS A 227 -10.68 14.45 39.54
C LYS A 227 -9.21 14.22 39.88
N ILE A 228 -8.92 13.58 41.02
CA ILE A 228 -7.54 13.23 41.39
C ILE A 228 -6.97 12.22 40.38
N TYR A 229 -7.72 11.17 40.05
CA TYR A 229 -7.31 10.18 39.05
C TYR A 229 -7.10 10.82 37.67
N ASP A 230 -8.01 11.68 37.22
CA ASP A 230 -7.92 12.36 35.93
C ASP A 230 -6.73 13.33 35.86
N PHE A 231 -6.37 13.97 36.98
CA PHE A 231 -5.18 14.82 37.09
C PHE A 231 -3.90 14.01 36.83
N TYR A 232 -3.69 12.92 37.56
CA TYR A 232 -2.51 12.05 37.37
C TYR A 232 -2.56 11.26 36.06
N SER A 233 -3.75 11.07 35.49
CA SER A 233 -3.93 10.44 34.17
C SER A 233 -3.68 11.41 33.00
N THR A 234 -3.54 12.70 33.26
CA THR A 234 -3.30 13.71 32.23
C THR A 234 -1.87 13.60 31.67
N PRO A 235 -1.67 13.51 30.33
CA PRO A 235 -0.36 13.34 29.71
C PRO A 235 0.69 14.38 30.14
N VAL A 236 0.35 15.68 30.18
CA VAL A 236 1.31 16.73 30.61
C VAL A 236 1.84 16.48 32.02
N ILE A 237 0.96 16.05 32.92
CA ILE A 237 1.30 15.81 34.32
C ILE A 237 2.20 14.58 34.43
N LYS A 238 1.85 13.48 33.76
CA LYS A 238 2.69 12.26 33.68
C LYS A 238 4.10 12.58 33.19
N PHE A 239 4.19 13.34 32.11
CA PHE A 239 5.47 13.73 31.51
C PHE A 239 6.29 14.63 32.44
N SER A 240 5.65 15.66 33.01
CA SER A 240 6.31 16.60 33.93
C SER A 240 6.84 15.89 35.18
N TYR A 241 6.06 14.98 35.77
CA TYR A 241 6.53 14.17 36.88
C TYR A 241 7.62 13.20 36.48
N THR A 242 7.53 12.58 35.30
CA THR A 242 8.61 11.72 34.81
C THR A 242 9.93 12.48 34.71
N ILE A 243 9.94 13.70 34.15
CA ILE A 243 11.13 14.54 34.11
C ILE A 243 11.62 14.88 35.51
N PHE A 244 10.72 15.31 36.40
CA PHE A 244 11.08 15.71 37.76
C PHE A 244 11.73 14.56 38.54
N PHE A 245 11.12 13.38 38.54
CA PHE A 245 11.68 12.20 39.20
C PHE A 245 12.95 11.70 38.51
N TYR A 246 13.06 11.84 37.19
CA TYR A 246 14.28 11.50 36.45
C TYR A 246 15.47 12.41 36.81
N LEU A 247 15.23 13.71 36.98
CA LEU A 247 16.25 14.65 37.46
C LEU A 247 16.68 14.32 38.90
N ILE A 248 15.73 13.98 39.77
CA ILE A 248 16.04 13.51 41.13
C ILE A 248 16.88 12.23 41.08
N PHE A 249 16.53 11.27 40.21
CA PHE A 249 17.31 10.05 40.01
C PHE A 249 18.76 10.34 39.60
N ILE A 250 18.97 11.22 38.62
CA ILE A 250 20.33 11.59 38.17
C ILE A 250 21.11 12.28 39.28
N LEU A 251 20.49 13.23 39.99
CA LEU A 251 21.12 13.91 41.12
C LEU A 251 21.49 12.93 42.24
N TYR A 252 20.58 11.99 42.54
CA TYR A 252 20.80 10.94 43.52
C TYR A 252 21.91 9.99 43.10
N PHE A 253 21.92 9.51 41.86
CA PHE A 253 22.96 8.63 41.34
C PHE A 253 24.33 9.33 41.31
N THR A 254 24.36 10.61 40.92
CA THR A 254 25.57 11.44 40.96
C THR A 254 26.08 11.62 42.38
N PHE A 255 25.19 11.93 43.32
CA PHE A 255 25.53 12.05 44.74
C PHE A 255 26.18 10.77 45.26
N LEU A 256 25.61 9.59 44.97
CA LEU A 256 26.16 8.30 45.42
C LEU A 256 27.52 7.96 44.79
N ASN A 257 27.71 8.26 43.51
CA ASN A 257 28.99 7.97 42.84
C ASN A 257 30.12 8.86 43.37
N LEU A 258 29.85 10.17 43.55
CA LEU A 258 30.84 11.14 44.03
C LEU A 258 31.21 10.96 45.50
N THR A 259 30.22 10.75 46.38
CA THR A 259 30.46 10.58 47.83
C THR A 259 31.13 9.24 48.17
N GLY A 260 31.08 8.26 47.26
CA GLY A 260 31.80 7.01 47.42
C GLY A 260 31.30 6.13 48.56
N TYR A 261 30.02 6.26 48.95
CA TYR A 261 29.37 5.40 49.96
C TYR A 261 29.55 3.90 49.69
N HIS A 262 29.77 3.54 48.42
CA HIS A 262 30.12 2.21 47.96
C HIS A 262 31.35 1.59 48.64
N VAL A 263 32.35 2.38 49.04
CA VAL A 263 33.70 1.87 49.35
C VAL A 263 34.05 1.92 50.84
N LYS A 264 33.44 2.81 51.63
CA LYS A 264 34.03 3.19 52.92
C LYS A 264 33.25 2.81 54.18
N TYR A 265 31.95 2.50 54.12
CA TYR A 265 31.21 2.06 55.31
C TYR A 265 30.04 1.16 54.92
N LEU A 266 30.28 -0.16 54.97
CA LEU A 266 29.27 -1.22 55.05
C LEU A 266 28.60 -1.23 56.44
N ASN A 267 28.17 -0.07 56.92
CA ASN A 267 27.19 -0.02 58.01
C ASN A 267 25.84 -0.42 57.39
N SER A 268 25.03 -1.20 58.12
CA SER A 268 23.74 -1.72 57.67
C SER A 268 22.79 -0.64 57.10
N SER A 269 22.98 0.64 57.45
CA SER A 269 22.21 1.77 56.93
C SER A 269 22.57 2.22 55.51
N ASN A 270 23.83 2.06 55.07
CA ASN A 270 24.29 2.54 53.76
C ASN A 270 23.95 1.57 52.62
N VAL A 271 23.73 0.29 52.94
CA VAL A 271 23.32 -0.74 51.98
C VAL A 271 21.91 -0.46 51.45
N LEU A 272 21.00 0.03 52.29
CA LEU A 272 19.62 0.36 51.90
C LEU A 272 19.56 1.47 50.84
N ILE A 273 20.44 2.46 50.95
CA ILE A 273 20.56 3.56 49.99
C ILE A 273 20.95 3.03 48.60
N TYR A 274 21.90 2.09 48.55
CA TYR A 274 22.32 1.48 47.28
C TYR A 274 21.29 0.49 46.71
N ILE A 275 20.61 -0.28 47.56
CA ILE A 275 19.47 -1.10 47.14
C ILE A 275 18.38 -0.23 46.51
N PHE A 276 18.10 0.95 47.09
CA PHE A 276 17.14 1.87 46.52
C PHE A 276 17.53 2.35 45.11
N LEU A 277 18.82 2.65 44.87
CA LEU A 277 19.33 2.96 43.52
C LEU A 277 19.12 1.80 42.54
N ILE A 278 19.41 0.56 42.96
CA ILE A 278 19.21 -0.64 42.14
C ILE A 278 17.72 -0.82 41.82
N VAL A 279 16.84 -0.72 42.81
CA VAL A 279 15.39 -0.84 42.62
C VAL A 279 14.86 0.24 41.68
N TRP A 280 15.33 1.49 41.82
CA TRP A 280 14.97 2.57 40.91
C TRP A 280 15.45 2.28 39.48
N THR A 281 16.68 1.84 39.30
CA THR A 281 17.23 1.55 37.96
C THR A 281 16.53 0.36 37.31
N ILE A 282 16.24 -0.70 38.09
CA ILE A 282 15.42 -1.83 37.63
C ILE A 282 14.01 -1.37 37.24
N SER A 283 13.42 -0.46 38.02
CA SER A 283 12.12 0.13 37.69
C SER A 283 12.11 0.85 36.33
N LEU A 284 13.19 1.57 35.99
CA LEU A 284 13.33 2.21 34.68
C LEU A 284 13.53 1.17 33.58
N LEU A 285 14.37 0.16 33.81
CA LEU A 285 14.59 -0.94 32.88
C LEU A 285 13.31 -1.70 32.54
N ILE A 286 12.48 -2.03 33.54
CA ILE A 286 11.21 -2.72 33.30
C ILE A 286 10.26 -1.84 32.48
N GLU A 287 10.28 -0.51 32.69
CA GLU A 287 9.45 0.40 31.90
C GLU A 287 9.91 0.45 30.43
N GLU A 288 11.21 0.45 30.15
CA GLU A 288 11.75 0.35 28.79
C GLU A 288 11.38 -0.99 28.13
N PHE A 289 11.45 -2.11 28.88
CA PHE A 289 10.98 -3.40 28.39
C PHE A 289 9.47 -3.39 28.09
N ARG A 290 8.66 -2.83 29.00
CA ARG A 290 7.21 -2.70 28.78
C ARG A 290 6.93 -1.92 27.50
N GLN A 291 7.64 -0.82 27.28
CA GLN A 291 7.50 -0.03 26.06
C GLN A 291 7.87 -0.81 24.81
N ALA A 292 8.97 -1.57 24.83
CA ALA A 292 9.37 -2.40 23.70
C ALA A 292 8.29 -3.44 23.35
N PHE A 293 7.69 -4.11 24.34
CA PHE A 293 6.66 -5.13 24.10
C PHE A 293 5.27 -4.57 23.77
N ASP A 294 4.83 -3.49 24.43
CA ASP A 294 3.50 -2.91 24.21
C ASP A 294 3.41 -2.12 22.90
N SER A 295 4.53 -1.67 22.35
CA SER A 295 4.57 -0.90 21.09
C SER A 295 4.10 -1.70 19.87
N GLY A 296 4.22 -3.03 19.89
CA GLY A 296 3.92 -3.89 18.73
C GLY A 296 4.88 -3.72 17.55
N ILE A 297 5.97 -2.96 17.74
CA ILE A 297 7.02 -2.68 16.77
C ILE A 297 8.04 -3.82 16.77
N SER A 298 8.69 -4.08 15.63
CA SER A 298 9.74 -5.10 15.58
C SER A 298 10.95 -4.67 16.43
N LEU A 299 11.62 -5.63 17.10
CA LEU A 299 12.82 -5.34 17.89
C LEU A 299 13.93 -4.69 17.04
N LYS A 300 13.98 -5.00 15.74
CA LYS A 300 14.95 -4.41 14.80
C LYS A 300 14.72 -2.91 14.64
N GLU A 301 13.47 -2.48 14.45
CA GLU A 301 13.12 -1.06 14.35
C GLU A 301 13.35 -0.34 15.68
N TYR A 302 13.02 -0.96 16.82
CA TYR A 302 13.30 -0.40 18.14
C TYR A 302 14.80 -0.14 18.37
N LEU A 303 15.66 -1.08 17.95
CA LEU A 303 17.12 -0.98 18.08
C LEU A 303 17.77 0.01 17.12
N HIS A 304 17.08 0.44 16.06
CA HIS A 304 17.63 1.41 15.12
C HIS A 304 17.52 2.85 15.65
N ASP A 305 16.63 3.11 16.61
CA ASP A 305 16.50 4.43 17.21
C ASP A 305 17.69 4.74 18.15
N MET A 306 18.40 5.84 17.83
CA MET A 306 19.53 6.38 18.61
C MET A 306 19.20 6.49 20.10
N TRP A 307 17.99 6.92 20.44
CA TRP A 307 17.60 7.13 21.84
C TRP A 307 17.46 5.82 22.61
N ASN A 308 16.91 4.79 21.98
CA ASN A 308 16.78 3.46 22.58
C ASN A 308 18.15 2.78 22.73
N ILE A 309 19.07 2.99 21.78
CA ILE A 309 20.46 2.51 21.90
C ILE A 309 21.13 3.12 23.14
N ILE A 310 20.98 4.42 23.37
CA ILE A 310 21.52 5.11 24.55
C ILE A 310 20.94 4.53 25.85
N ASP A 311 19.64 4.20 25.89
CA ASP A 311 19.02 3.58 27.06
C ASP A 311 19.55 2.17 27.31
N ILE A 312 19.64 1.33 26.29
CA ILE A 312 20.16 -0.04 26.42
C ILE A 312 21.62 0.01 26.91
N LEU A 313 22.42 0.91 26.34
CA LEU A 313 23.82 1.08 26.70
C LEU A 313 23.97 1.59 28.14
N SER A 314 23.14 2.54 28.58
CA SER A 314 23.19 3.09 29.95
C SER A 314 22.88 2.03 31.01
N HIS A 315 21.89 1.18 30.76
CA HIS A 315 21.56 0.05 31.62
C HIS A 315 22.61 -1.07 31.57
N PHE A 316 23.17 -1.36 30.39
CA PHE A 316 24.25 -2.34 30.24
C PHE A 316 25.46 -2.00 31.12
N PHE A 317 25.95 -0.75 31.07
CA PHE A 317 27.04 -0.30 31.92
C PHE A 317 26.67 -0.28 33.41
N PHE A 318 25.42 0.04 33.75
CA PHE A 318 24.93 -0.08 35.11
C PHE A 318 24.98 -1.52 35.62
N ILE A 319 24.54 -2.50 34.82
CA ILE A 319 24.54 -3.92 35.21
C ILE A 319 25.97 -4.41 35.42
N ILE A 320 26.91 -4.08 34.53
CA ILE A 320 28.33 -4.45 34.68
C ILE A 320 28.92 -3.84 35.96
N GLY A 321 28.66 -2.55 36.20
CA GLY A 321 29.11 -1.87 37.42
C GLY A 321 28.55 -2.55 38.69
N THR A 322 27.26 -2.87 38.68
CA THR A 322 26.57 -3.54 39.80
C THR A 322 27.09 -4.96 40.03
N PHE A 323 27.35 -5.71 38.95
CA PHE A 323 27.91 -7.06 39.04
C PHE A 323 29.32 -7.07 39.63
N ALA A 324 30.19 -6.16 39.16
CA ALA A 324 31.53 -5.98 39.72
C ALA A 324 31.49 -5.68 41.22
N ILE A 325 30.47 -4.93 41.65
CA ILE A 325 30.21 -4.59 43.05
C ILE A 325 29.70 -5.77 43.87
N LEU A 326 28.73 -6.53 43.35
CA LEU A 326 28.18 -7.69 44.04
C LEU A 326 29.26 -8.75 44.32
N ILE A 327 30.21 -8.93 43.39
CA ILE A 327 31.38 -9.79 43.59
C ILE A 327 32.20 -9.32 44.80
N THR A 328 32.41 -8.01 44.97
CA THR A 328 33.14 -7.48 46.13
C THR A 328 32.40 -7.66 47.46
N LEU A 329 31.07 -7.73 47.43
CA LEU A 329 30.21 -7.93 48.61
C LEU A 329 30.11 -9.41 49.01
N GLY A 330 29.99 -10.32 48.05
CA GLY A 330 29.83 -11.77 48.30
C GLY A 330 30.96 -12.38 49.15
N ASP A 331 32.19 -11.97 48.89
CA ASP A 331 33.36 -12.45 49.65
C ASP A 331 33.46 -11.86 51.06
N SER A 332 32.89 -10.69 51.30
CA SER A 332 32.88 -10.05 52.62
C SER A 332 31.91 -10.78 53.58
N TYR A 333 30.77 -11.25 53.07
CA TYR A 333 29.84 -12.10 53.82
C TYR A 333 30.32 -13.56 53.94
N ALA A 334 30.98 -14.10 52.91
CA ALA A 334 31.64 -15.41 53.00
C ALA A 334 32.78 -15.42 54.04
N LYS A 335 33.56 -14.32 54.15
CA LYS A 335 34.55 -14.12 55.23
C LYS A 335 33.91 -13.97 56.62
N PHE A 336 32.78 -13.27 56.72
CA PHE A 336 32.06 -13.10 57.99
C PHE A 336 31.45 -14.42 58.51
N LEU A 337 31.02 -15.32 57.61
CA LEU A 337 30.36 -16.57 57.97
C LEU A 337 31.35 -17.74 58.17
N PHE A 338 32.54 -17.71 57.54
CA PHE A 338 33.39 -18.92 57.47
C PHE A 338 34.73 -18.88 58.22
N PHE A 339 35.42 -17.77 58.51
CA PHE A 339 36.71 -17.90 59.22
C PHE A 339 37.34 -16.63 59.81
N SER A 340 37.59 -16.68 61.12
CA SER A 340 38.49 -15.82 61.91
C SER A 340 39.96 -16.26 61.85
N LEU A 341 40.43 -16.94 60.79
CA LEU A 341 41.71 -17.70 60.94
C LEU A 341 42.64 -17.74 59.70
N MET A 342 42.54 -16.82 58.73
CA MET A 342 43.61 -16.67 57.74
C MET A 342 43.70 -15.26 57.15
N ASP A 343 44.81 -14.56 57.47
CA ASP A 343 45.22 -13.32 56.82
C ASP A 343 45.83 -13.63 55.44
N ILE A 344 45.09 -13.35 54.36
CA ILE A 344 45.56 -13.47 52.97
C ILE A 344 45.53 -12.09 52.32
N THR A 345 46.72 -11.49 52.20
CA THR A 345 47.00 -10.13 51.67
C THR A 345 46.85 -9.93 50.14
N PRO A 346 46.94 -10.91 49.22
CA PRO A 346 46.82 -10.62 47.77
C PRO A 346 45.41 -10.27 47.28
N LEU A 347 44.36 -10.67 48.01
CA LEU A 347 42.97 -10.38 47.63
C LEU A 347 42.62 -8.89 47.73
N GLN A 348 43.25 -8.13 48.64
CA GLN A 348 42.95 -6.71 48.86
C GLN A 348 43.25 -5.83 47.62
N SER A 349 44.26 -6.20 46.84
CA SER A 349 44.62 -5.49 45.61
C SER A 349 43.54 -5.64 44.53
N ILE A 350 43.04 -6.86 44.31
CA ILE A 350 42.02 -7.19 43.33
C ILE A 350 40.70 -6.46 43.64
N TYR A 351 40.31 -6.38 44.92
CA TYR A 351 39.10 -5.62 45.32
C TYR A 351 39.21 -4.13 45.01
N ILE A 352 40.37 -3.50 45.23
CA ILE A 352 40.56 -2.07 44.91
C ILE A 352 40.42 -1.83 43.40
N TYR A 353 40.93 -2.74 42.57
CA TYR A 353 40.76 -2.64 41.11
C TYR A 353 39.31 -2.86 40.66
N LEU A 354 38.60 -3.84 41.21
CA LEU A 354 37.18 -4.09 40.91
C LEU A 354 36.29 -2.89 41.31
N ILE A 355 36.57 -2.26 42.45
CA ILE A 355 35.87 -1.05 42.90
C ILE A 355 36.15 0.14 41.98
N ARG A 356 37.39 0.28 41.46
CA ARG A 356 37.70 1.34 40.48
C ARG A 356 37.00 1.07 39.15
N LEU A 357 36.96 -0.18 38.73
CA LEU A 357 36.28 -0.62 37.51
C LEU A 357 34.77 -0.36 37.60
N SER A 358 34.14 -0.66 38.74
CA SER A 358 32.70 -0.39 38.91
C SER A 358 32.37 1.09 38.89
N LYS A 359 33.21 1.94 39.52
CA LYS A 359 33.08 3.41 39.44
C LYS A 359 33.20 3.93 38.01
N PHE A 360 34.13 3.37 37.23
CA PHE A 360 34.28 3.73 35.81
C PHE A 360 32.99 3.43 35.03
N PHE A 361 32.45 2.22 35.18
CA PHE A 361 31.20 1.83 34.51
C PHE A 361 29.99 2.64 35.00
N TYR A 362 29.91 2.96 36.27
CA TYR A 362 28.88 3.86 36.80
C TYR A 362 29.03 5.30 36.34
N GLY A 363 30.26 5.80 36.21
CA GLY A 363 30.51 7.11 35.62
C GLY A 363 29.99 7.17 34.17
N PHE A 364 30.28 6.14 33.39
CA PHE A 364 29.80 6.04 32.01
C PHE A 364 28.27 5.87 31.95
N SER A 365 27.69 5.08 32.84
CA SER A 365 26.23 4.92 32.94
C SER A 365 25.52 6.24 33.27
N ILE A 366 25.98 7.00 34.28
CA ILE A 366 25.42 8.32 34.62
C ILE A 366 25.54 9.29 33.44
N PHE A 367 26.68 9.27 32.74
CA PHE A 367 26.89 10.12 31.56
C PHE A 367 25.81 9.86 30.50
N LEU A 368 25.54 8.59 30.18
CA LEU A 368 24.49 8.24 29.21
C LEU A 368 23.08 8.58 29.69
N PHE A 369 22.76 8.33 30.97
CA PHE A 369 21.49 8.79 31.54
C PHE A 369 21.35 10.32 31.50
N THR A 370 22.45 11.06 31.59
CA THR A 370 22.41 12.52 31.45
C THR A 370 22.11 12.94 30.01
N LEU A 371 22.69 12.27 29.00
CA LEU A 371 22.40 12.52 27.59
C LEU A 371 20.92 12.29 27.25
N ARG A 372 20.27 11.33 27.90
CA ARG A 372 18.83 11.06 27.73
C ARG A 372 17.94 12.26 28.09
N ILE A 373 18.39 13.20 28.93
CA ILE A 373 17.62 14.43 29.22
C ILE A 373 17.34 15.23 27.94
N LEU A 374 18.24 15.21 26.95
CA LEU A 374 18.07 15.93 25.69
C LEU A 374 16.78 15.53 24.97
N GLN A 375 16.38 14.26 25.02
CA GLN A 375 15.12 13.82 24.42
C GLN A 375 13.90 14.49 25.09
N TYR A 376 13.92 14.74 26.39
CA TYR A 376 12.81 15.43 27.07
C TYR A 376 12.71 16.90 26.68
N PHE A 377 13.83 17.57 26.38
CA PHE A 377 13.80 18.95 25.88
C PHE A 377 13.21 19.07 24.48
N SER A 378 13.14 17.97 23.73
CA SER A 378 12.59 17.99 22.39
C SER A 378 11.08 18.29 22.35
N ILE A 379 10.34 18.19 23.46
CA ILE A 379 8.93 18.59 23.48
C ILE A 379 8.72 20.10 23.34
N ASN A 380 9.73 20.90 23.67
CA ASN A 380 9.64 22.35 23.63
C ASN A 380 9.77 22.85 22.19
N VAL A 381 8.89 23.76 21.78
CA VAL A 381 8.85 24.32 20.43
C VAL A 381 10.16 25.00 20.00
N ASN A 382 10.89 25.61 20.95
CA ASN A 382 12.14 26.30 20.64
C ASN A 382 13.35 25.35 20.58
N MET A 383 13.38 24.32 21.43
CA MET A 383 14.56 23.43 21.57
C MET A 383 14.46 22.20 20.67
N GLY A 384 13.26 21.72 20.38
CA GLY A 384 13.04 20.49 19.64
C GLY A 384 13.64 20.48 18.23
N PRO A 385 13.38 21.49 17.38
CA PRO A 385 14.01 21.56 16.06
C PRO A 385 15.55 21.56 16.13
N ILE A 386 16.13 22.20 17.16
CA ILE A 386 17.59 22.23 17.38
C ILE A 386 18.12 20.82 17.65
N ILE A 387 17.43 20.04 18.48
CA ILE A 387 17.82 18.66 18.79
C ILE A 387 17.74 17.76 17.56
N VAL A 388 16.69 17.92 16.73
CA VAL A 388 16.55 17.19 15.47
C VAL A 388 17.70 17.54 14.51
N MET A 389 18.08 18.82 14.41
CA MET A 389 19.23 19.25 13.60
C MET A 389 20.53 18.62 14.10
N ILE A 390 20.81 18.69 15.41
CA ILE A 390 22.02 18.11 16.00
C ILE A 390 22.11 16.61 15.72
N ARG A 391 21.00 15.86 15.89
CA ARG A 391 20.96 14.42 15.62
C ARG A 391 21.38 14.10 14.17
N ASN A 392 20.81 14.81 13.21
CA ASN A 392 21.08 14.56 11.80
C ASN A 392 22.51 14.97 11.40
N MET A 393 23.01 16.10 11.90
CA MET A 393 24.40 16.55 11.67
C MET A 393 25.44 15.58 12.25
N ILE A 394 25.18 15.02 13.44
CA ILE A 394 26.09 14.05 14.06
C ILE A 394 26.18 12.76 13.23
N SER A 395 25.03 12.26 12.75
CA SER A 395 24.98 10.99 12.03
C SER A 395 25.53 11.10 10.60
N ASN A 396 25.15 12.16 9.87
CA ASN A 396 25.43 12.26 8.44
C ASN A 396 26.78 12.89 8.12
N ASP A 397 27.21 13.88 8.91
CA ASP A 397 28.39 14.70 8.58
C ASP A 397 29.55 14.43 9.55
N LEU A 398 29.29 14.45 10.86
CA LEU A 398 30.34 14.30 11.87
C LEU A 398 30.97 12.90 11.85
N GLY A 399 30.17 11.84 11.64
CA GLY A 399 30.64 10.46 11.61
C GLY A 399 31.71 10.21 10.55
N PRO A 400 31.44 10.43 9.24
CA PRO A 400 32.43 10.31 8.19
C PRO A 400 33.63 11.23 8.38
N PHE A 401 33.41 12.47 8.83
CA PHE A 401 34.48 13.41 9.12
C PHE A 401 35.41 12.91 10.24
N LEU A 402 34.85 12.37 11.33
CA LEU A 402 35.64 11.79 12.42
C LEU A 402 36.51 10.62 11.92
N ALA A 403 36.05 9.82 10.95
CA ALA A 403 36.88 8.76 10.36
C ALA A 403 38.09 9.32 9.60
N ILE A 404 37.90 10.41 8.84
CA ILE A 404 38.99 11.13 8.17
C ILE A 404 39.94 11.73 9.21
N LEU A 405 39.41 12.39 10.23
CA LEU A 405 40.18 13.00 11.31
C LEU A 405 41.00 11.96 12.08
N MET A 406 40.41 10.81 12.41
CA MET A 406 41.10 9.71 13.10
C MET A 406 42.26 9.15 12.25
N THR A 407 42.09 9.07 10.94
CA THR A 407 43.17 8.65 10.03
C THR A 407 44.36 9.61 10.09
N VAL A 408 44.09 10.93 10.04
CA VAL A 408 45.12 11.96 10.16
C VAL A 408 45.77 11.92 11.55
N LEU A 409 44.97 11.83 12.62
CA LEU A 409 45.44 11.79 14.00
C LEU A 409 46.37 10.60 14.25
N VAL A 410 45.98 9.39 13.83
CA VAL A 410 46.80 8.18 13.99
C VAL A 410 48.09 8.29 13.18
N SER A 411 48.01 8.75 11.92
CA SER A 411 49.20 8.92 11.06
C SER A 411 50.21 9.91 11.67
N TYR A 412 49.73 11.04 12.20
CA TYR A 412 50.55 12.02 12.88
C TYR A 412 51.12 11.49 14.20
N SER A 413 50.34 10.74 14.98
CA SER A 413 50.80 10.12 16.23
C SER A 413 51.97 9.17 16.00
N ILE A 414 51.91 8.39 14.93
CA ILE A 414 52.98 7.47 14.52
C ILE A 414 54.21 8.26 14.06
N LEU A 415 54.04 9.31 13.26
CA LEU A 415 55.13 10.18 12.83
C LEU A 415 55.83 10.85 14.03
N LEU A 416 55.03 11.39 14.96
CA LEU A 416 55.53 12.03 16.17
C LEU A 416 56.25 11.05 17.09
N ALA A 417 55.75 9.81 17.21
CA ALA A 417 56.41 8.73 17.93
C ALA A 417 57.76 8.37 17.31
N SER A 418 57.81 8.25 15.98
CA SER A 418 59.00 7.84 15.24
C SER A 418 60.11 8.89 15.24
N VAL A 419 59.77 10.18 15.30
CA VAL A 419 60.76 11.27 15.25
C VAL A 419 61.28 11.63 16.65
N ASN A 420 60.43 11.53 17.68
CA ASN A 420 60.83 11.93 19.03
C ASN A 420 61.44 10.80 19.86
N PHE A 421 61.19 9.52 19.56
CA PHE A 421 61.69 8.43 20.41
C PHE A 421 62.55 7.45 19.62
N GLU A 422 63.74 7.18 20.14
CA GLU A 422 64.56 6.07 19.66
C GLU A 422 63.94 4.72 20.08
N VAL A 423 63.77 3.83 19.10
CA VAL A 423 63.29 2.47 19.35
C VAL A 423 64.42 1.65 19.98
N LYS A 424 64.33 1.33 21.26
CA LYS A 424 65.28 0.40 21.90
C LYS A 424 65.06 -1.02 21.36
N PRO A 425 66.13 -1.80 21.09
CA PRO A 425 66.04 -3.10 20.44
C PRO A 425 65.30 -4.19 21.26
N ASN A 426 65.18 -4.02 22.58
CA ASN A 426 64.48 -4.95 23.49
C ASN A 426 63.24 -4.29 24.12
N LEU A 427 62.32 -3.76 23.31
CA LEU A 427 61.09 -3.16 23.81
C LEU A 427 60.11 -4.25 24.30
N THR A 428 59.64 -4.14 25.54
CA THR A 428 58.55 -5.01 26.01
C THR A 428 57.20 -4.56 25.42
N ALA A 429 56.24 -5.48 25.26
CA ALA A 429 54.90 -5.15 24.76
C ALA A 429 54.19 -4.06 25.60
N LYS A 430 54.49 -4.01 26.91
CA LYS A 430 53.97 -3.00 27.83
C LYS A 430 54.55 -1.62 27.54
N GLU A 431 55.85 -1.54 27.26
CA GLU A 431 56.54 -0.30 26.91
C GLU A 431 56.06 0.25 25.57
N PHE A 432 55.88 -0.63 24.57
CA PHE A 432 55.28 -0.26 23.29
C PHE A 432 53.90 0.37 23.48
N SER A 433 53.01 -0.29 24.24
CA SER A 433 51.66 0.20 24.51
C SER A 433 51.64 1.55 25.22
N ILE A 434 52.59 1.82 26.12
CA ILE A 434 52.70 3.10 26.84
C ILE A 434 53.09 4.22 25.87
N ILE A 435 54.11 3.99 25.01
CA ILE A 435 54.56 4.99 24.04
C ILE A 435 53.46 5.30 23.03
N THR A 436 52.81 4.28 22.45
CA THR A 436 51.73 4.49 21.48
C THR A 436 50.55 5.25 22.07
N TYR A 437 50.17 4.93 23.32
CA TYR A 437 49.08 5.62 24.02
C TYR A 437 49.42 7.09 24.32
N GLU A 438 50.62 7.35 24.82
CA GLU A 438 51.07 8.71 25.14
C GLU A 438 51.18 9.60 23.90
N MET A 439 51.65 9.07 22.76
CA MET A 439 51.73 9.83 21.51
C MET A 439 50.37 10.12 20.91
N LEU A 440 49.48 9.13 20.91
CA LEU A 440 48.10 9.33 20.46
C LEU A 440 47.37 10.35 21.34
N ARG A 441 47.65 10.36 22.65
CA ARG A 441 47.15 11.38 23.58
C ARG A 441 47.69 12.76 23.25
N ILE A 442 49.00 12.92 23.01
CA ILE A 442 49.58 14.23 22.66
C ILE A 442 48.97 14.76 21.35
N ALA A 443 48.88 13.92 20.32
CA ALA A 443 48.28 14.26 19.04
C ALA A 443 46.80 14.71 19.14
N TYR A 444 46.02 14.03 19.98
CA TYR A 444 44.64 14.39 20.24
C TYR A 444 44.51 15.75 20.92
N PHE A 445 45.29 16.02 21.97
CA PHE A 445 45.20 17.30 22.69
C PHE A 445 45.75 18.48 21.87
N GLN A 446 46.71 18.21 20.98
CA GLN A 446 47.21 19.17 20.00
C GLN A 446 46.11 19.66 19.06
N LEU A 447 45.18 18.79 18.63
CA LEU A 447 44.02 19.21 17.83
C LEU A 447 43.23 20.35 18.50
N PHE A 448 43.09 20.31 19.82
CA PHE A 448 42.39 21.34 20.61
C PHE A 448 43.27 22.53 21.01
N GLY A 449 44.54 22.54 20.59
CA GLY A 449 45.49 23.62 20.86
C GLY A 449 46.37 23.44 22.10
N ASP A 450 46.26 22.33 22.83
CA ASP A 450 47.22 21.99 23.90
C ASP A 450 48.43 21.28 23.30
N LEU A 451 49.48 22.06 23.04
CA LEU A 451 50.66 21.60 22.31
C LEU A 451 51.57 20.68 23.12
N ARG A 452 51.49 20.70 24.46
CA ARG A 452 52.39 19.97 25.39
C ARG A 452 53.88 20.01 25.00
N MET A 453 54.35 21.20 24.62
CA MET A 453 55.73 21.42 24.15
C MET A 453 56.79 21.04 25.19
N ASP A 454 56.47 21.11 26.48
CA ASP A 454 57.37 20.74 27.58
C ASP A 454 57.82 19.28 27.51
N ILE A 455 56.97 18.39 26.98
CA ILE A 455 57.27 16.96 26.81
C ILE A 455 58.12 16.75 25.56
N LEU A 456 57.82 17.49 24.48
CA LEU A 456 58.53 17.40 23.20
C LEU A 456 59.93 18.03 23.24
N ARG A 457 60.12 19.09 24.05
CA ARG A 457 61.41 19.76 24.25
C ARG A 457 62.24 19.19 25.40
N GLY A 458 61.64 18.36 26.26
CA GLY A 458 62.33 17.74 27.39
C GLY A 458 62.68 18.70 28.54
N GLU A 459 62.11 19.92 28.57
CA GLU A 459 62.46 20.98 29.53
C GLU A 459 62.18 20.58 30.99
N ASN A 460 61.12 19.80 31.25
CA ASN A 460 60.72 19.37 32.61
C ASN A 460 61.44 18.11 33.14
N LYS A 461 62.34 17.49 32.35
CA LYS A 461 62.96 16.18 32.69
C LYS A 461 64.47 16.07 32.48
N LEU A 462 65.20 17.19 32.36
CA LEU A 462 66.67 17.15 32.20
C LEU A 462 67.43 16.39 33.31
N ALA A 463 66.85 16.22 34.51
CA ALA A 463 67.45 15.42 35.58
C ALA A 463 67.00 13.93 35.63
N GLN A 464 65.95 13.53 34.90
CA GLN A 464 65.34 12.18 34.96
C GLN A 464 65.51 11.34 33.67
N CYS A 465 66.06 11.93 32.60
CA CYS A 465 66.34 11.24 31.33
C CYS A 465 67.69 10.49 31.31
N THR A 466 68.46 10.54 32.39
CA THR A 466 69.82 10.00 32.43
C THR A 466 69.91 8.53 32.86
N MET A 467 68.90 7.96 33.54
CA MET A 467 69.12 6.67 34.22
C MET A 467 68.05 5.58 34.13
N ASN A 468 66.81 5.81 33.64
CA ASN A 468 65.84 4.75 33.26
C ASN A 468 64.45 5.34 32.95
N ASN A 469 64.23 5.98 31.80
CA ASN A 469 62.86 6.37 31.42
C ASN A 469 62.61 6.25 29.91
N LEU A 470 61.42 5.77 29.59
CA LEU A 470 60.96 5.33 28.28
C LEU A 470 60.56 6.46 27.32
N LEU A 471 60.48 7.70 27.83
CA LEU A 471 59.97 8.87 27.12
C LEU A 471 60.92 10.07 27.23
N CYS A 472 62.08 9.99 26.58
CA CYS A 472 62.99 11.12 26.38
C CYS A 472 63.04 11.48 24.89
N PRO A 473 62.84 12.76 24.53
CA PRO A 473 62.90 13.19 23.14
C PRO A 473 64.34 13.09 22.62
N ASP A 474 64.51 12.54 21.42
CA ASP A 474 65.76 12.53 20.68
C ASP A 474 66.18 13.96 20.28
N ILE A 475 67.47 14.17 20.02
CA ILE A 475 68.06 15.43 19.57
C ILE A 475 67.35 15.95 18.31
N TRP A 476 67.02 15.05 17.38
CA TRP A 476 66.23 15.37 16.20
C TRP A 476 64.79 15.73 16.55
N GLY A 477 64.20 15.03 17.52
CA GLY A 477 62.86 15.30 18.05
C GLY A 477 62.69 16.69 18.65
N VAL A 478 63.69 17.19 19.38
CA VAL A 478 63.64 18.53 19.99
C VAL A 478 63.51 19.65 18.94
N TRP A 479 64.12 19.48 17.76
CA TRP A 479 64.07 20.47 16.68
C TRP A 479 62.95 20.20 15.65
N LEU A 480 62.77 18.95 15.23
CA LEU A 480 61.75 18.56 14.24
C LEU A 480 60.35 18.43 14.85
N GLY A 481 60.23 18.03 16.11
CA GLY A 481 58.96 17.87 16.81
C GLY A 481 58.07 19.12 16.74
N PRO A 482 58.56 20.31 17.14
CA PRO A 482 57.82 21.56 16.99
C PRO A 482 57.40 21.89 15.54
N ILE A 483 58.25 21.57 14.56
CA ILE A 483 57.97 21.81 13.13
C ILE A 483 56.83 20.89 12.65
N ILE A 484 56.92 19.60 12.99
CA ILE A 484 55.91 18.59 12.66
C ILE A 484 54.57 18.94 13.35
N SER A 485 54.59 19.37 14.61
CA SER A 485 53.41 19.87 15.31
C SER A 485 52.83 21.12 14.65
N ALA A 486 53.64 22.06 14.16
CA ALA A 486 53.16 23.24 13.45
C ALA A 486 52.45 22.88 12.12
N ILE A 487 53.02 21.95 11.34
CA ILE A 487 52.40 21.46 10.09
C ILE A 487 51.08 20.77 10.40
N TYR A 488 51.05 19.91 11.42
CA TYR A 488 49.83 19.24 11.87
C TYR A 488 48.75 20.24 12.29
N MET A 489 49.10 21.24 13.09
CA MET A 489 48.17 22.29 13.53
C MET A 489 47.57 23.08 12.36
N VAL A 490 48.35 23.39 11.33
CA VAL A 490 47.84 24.05 10.12
C VAL A 490 46.86 23.12 9.39
N MET A 491 47.26 21.86 9.17
CA MET A 491 46.42 20.89 8.48
C MET A 491 45.11 20.59 9.24
N SER A 492 45.19 20.41 10.56
CA SER A 492 44.02 20.07 11.38
C SER A 492 43.14 21.29 11.63
N ASN A 493 43.72 22.41 12.07
CA ASN A 493 42.92 23.53 12.60
C ASN A 493 42.56 24.55 11.53
N VAL A 494 43.41 24.74 10.51
CA VAL A 494 43.10 25.68 9.41
C VAL A 494 42.35 25.00 8.28
N LEU A 495 42.66 23.74 7.96
CA LEU A 495 42.00 23.04 6.86
C LEU A 495 40.82 22.18 7.34
N MET A 496 41.06 21.20 8.23
CA MET A 496 40.02 20.23 8.58
C MET A 496 38.89 20.82 9.43
N LEU A 497 39.18 21.58 10.49
CA LEU A 497 38.14 22.20 11.33
C LEU A 497 37.30 23.22 10.54
N ASN A 498 37.91 24.01 9.66
CA ASN A 498 37.18 24.95 8.81
C ASN A 498 36.31 24.25 7.76
N LEU A 499 36.77 23.11 7.23
CA LEU A 499 35.96 22.27 6.35
C LEU A 499 34.74 21.72 7.10
N LEU A 500 34.92 21.24 8.35
CA LEU A 500 33.81 20.76 9.18
C LEU A 500 32.77 21.86 9.42
N VAL A 501 33.22 23.08 9.74
CA VAL A 501 32.34 24.24 9.92
C VAL A 501 31.57 24.53 8.63
N ALA A 502 32.21 24.47 7.47
CA ALA A 502 31.54 24.68 6.18
C ALA A 502 30.49 23.62 5.87
N ILE A 503 30.79 22.33 6.11
CA ILE A 503 29.84 21.23 5.93
C ILE A 503 28.65 21.40 6.86
N PHE A 504 28.89 21.66 8.16
CA PHE A 504 27.80 21.90 9.12
C PHE A 504 26.95 23.12 8.77
N SER A 505 27.55 24.19 8.23
CA SER A 505 26.79 25.37 7.80
C SER A 505 25.85 25.04 6.63
N ASN A 506 26.33 24.29 5.64
CA ASN A 506 25.50 23.88 4.50
C ASN A 506 24.37 22.94 4.94
N THR A 507 24.69 21.93 5.76
CA THR A 507 23.68 21.01 6.30
C THR A 507 22.68 21.73 7.21
N TYR A 508 23.12 22.73 7.97
CA TYR A 508 22.23 23.56 8.80
C TYR A 508 21.18 24.25 7.95
N GLU A 509 21.56 24.92 6.86
CA GLU A 509 20.62 25.63 5.99
C GLU A 509 19.60 24.69 5.35
N ILE A 510 20.05 23.53 4.85
CA ILE A 510 19.17 22.52 4.24
C ILE A 510 18.16 22.00 5.27
N ILE A 511 18.64 21.56 6.44
CA ILE A 511 17.78 20.92 7.44
C ILE A 511 16.89 21.95 8.14
N GLN A 512 17.35 23.19 8.39
CA GLN A 512 16.56 24.20 9.10
C GLN A 512 15.22 24.49 8.40
N SER A 513 15.19 24.47 7.06
CA SER A 513 13.98 24.70 6.27
C SER A 513 12.85 23.68 6.56
N SER A 514 13.22 22.45 6.96
CA SER A 514 12.29 21.33 7.19
C SER A 514 12.27 20.83 8.65
N ALA A 515 13.21 21.28 9.49
CA ALA A 515 13.40 20.81 10.86
C ALA A 515 12.16 20.96 11.74
N THR A 516 11.39 22.03 11.54
CA THR A 516 10.14 22.28 12.28
C THR A 516 9.10 21.21 11.98
N GLN A 517 8.99 20.78 10.72
CA GLN A 517 8.09 19.72 10.30
C GLN A 517 8.52 18.38 10.92
N TYR A 518 9.80 18.00 10.81
CA TYR A 518 10.33 16.79 11.46
C TYR A 518 10.10 16.79 12.97
N TRP A 519 10.29 17.94 13.62
CA TRP A 519 10.01 18.09 15.04
C TRP A 519 8.54 17.81 15.39
N THR A 520 7.58 18.17 14.54
CA THR A 520 6.16 17.90 14.83
C THR A 520 5.83 16.42 14.91
N LEU A 521 6.48 15.57 14.10
CA LEU A 521 6.35 14.12 14.15
C LEU A 521 6.96 13.56 15.45
N GLU A 522 8.18 13.98 15.79
CA GLU A 522 8.85 13.60 17.05
C GLU A 522 8.03 14.00 18.28
N ARG A 523 7.46 15.22 18.26
CA ARG A 523 6.54 15.71 19.29
C ARG A 523 5.33 14.80 19.45
N TYR A 524 4.70 14.39 18.34
CA TYR A 524 3.57 13.46 18.37
C TYR A 524 3.97 12.12 19.00
N GLN A 525 5.09 11.53 18.57
CA GLN A 525 5.57 10.24 19.08
C GLN A 525 5.83 10.30 20.59
N LEU A 526 6.48 11.35 21.08
CA LEU A 526 6.73 11.56 22.51
C LEU A 526 5.45 11.76 23.32
N MET A 527 4.47 12.48 22.77
CA MET A 527 3.17 12.68 23.41
C MET A 527 2.37 11.38 23.47
N ARG A 528 2.36 10.58 22.40
CA ARG A 528 1.74 9.26 22.35
C ARG A 528 2.36 8.32 23.38
N GLN A 529 3.70 8.27 23.43
CA GLN A 529 4.44 7.50 24.43
C GLN A 529 4.07 7.94 25.85
N SER A 530 4.09 9.24 26.14
CA SER A 530 3.75 9.81 27.45
C SER A 530 2.31 9.55 27.89
N SER A 531 1.36 9.54 26.94
CA SER A 531 -0.03 9.21 27.23
C SER A 531 -0.22 7.75 27.61
N SER A 532 0.51 6.84 26.94
CA SER A 532 0.45 5.40 27.21
C SER A 532 1.10 4.99 28.53
N ARG A 533 2.00 5.83 29.08
CA ARG A 533 2.68 5.57 30.35
C ARG A 533 1.71 5.48 31.52
N PRO A 534 2.03 4.66 32.54
CA PRO A 534 1.33 4.64 33.81
C PRO A 534 1.18 6.03 34.44
N PRO A 535 0.12 6.28 35.22
CA PRO A 535 -0.06 7.55 35.94
C PRO A 535 0.95 7.75 37.08
N VAL A 536 1.67 6.70 37.47
CA VAL A 536 2.63 6.71 38.57
C VAL A 536 4.05 6.87 38.03
N ALA A 537 4.81 7.83 38.56
CA ALA A 537 6.20 8.04 38.19
C ALA A 537 7.15 7.02 38.85
N PRO A 538 8.31 6.71 38.24
CA PRO A 538 9.38 5.95 38.89
C PRO A 538 9.83 6.65 40.19
N PRO A 539 10.03 5.94 41.32
CA PRO A 539 10.23 4.48 41.50
C PRO A 539 8.97 3.66 41.77
N LEU A 540 7.80 4.30 41.97
CA LEU A 540 6.56 3.62 42.38
C LEU A 540 5.86 2.87 41.24
N ILE A 541 6.36 3.01 40.01
CA ILE A 541 5.83 2.34 38.82
C ILE A 541 5.87 0.80 38.92
N ILE A 542 6.78 0.22 39.73
CA ILE A 542 6.84 -1.23 39.98
C ILE A 542 5.49 -1.75 40.48
N PHE A 543 4.84 -1.03 41.40
CA PHE A 543 3.52 -1.43 41.92
C PHE A 543 2.44 -1.41 40.85
N TRP A 544 2.49 -0.42 39.95
CA TRP A 544 1.57 -0.35 38.82
C TRP A 544 1.79 -1.50 37.82
N GLN A 545 3.05 -1.83 37.53
CA GLN A 545 3.40 -2.94 36.66
C GLN A 545 2.96 -4.29 37.26
N ILE A 546 3.11 -4.49 38.57
CA ILE A 546 2.57 -5.67 39.27
C ILE A 546 1.05 -5.73 39.15
N TYR A 547 0.35 -4.60 39.36
CA TYR A 547 -1.10 -4.52 39.18
C TYR A 547 -1.53 -4.84 37.73
N PHE A 548 -0.83 -4.32 36.74
CA PHE A 548 -1.10 -4.60 35.33
C PHE A 548 -0.85 -6.07 34.97
N LEU A 549 0.25 -6.65 35.45
CA LEU A 549 0.57 -8.06 35.22
C LEU A 549 -0.46 -8.97 35.89
N PHE A 550 -0.89 -8.64 37.09
CA PHE A 550 -1.97 -9.32 37.79
C PHE A 550 -3.28 -9.25 36.98
N THR A 551 -3.72 -8.08 36.56
CA THR A 551 -4.97 -7.93 35.79
C THR A 551 -4.94 -8.67 34.44
N LYS A 552 -3.78 -8.75 33.78
CA LYS A 552 -3.58 -9.53 32.55
C LYS A 552 -3.63 -11.04 32.81
N LEU A 553 -3.00 -11.53 33.90
CA LEU A 553 -3.09 -12.94 34.33
C LEU A 553 -4.52 -13.35 34.68
N PHE A 554 -5.29 -12.46 35.30
CA PHE A 554 -6.69 -12.70 35.68
C PHE A 554 -7.71 -12.31 34.59
N SER A 555 -7.26 -11.99 33.36
CA SER A 555 -8.11 -11.64 32.21
C SER A 555 -9.15 -10.53 32.51
N ILE A 556 -8.84 -9.62 33.43
CA ILE A 556 -9.73 -8.50 33.77
C ILE A 556 -9.57 -7.46 32.67
N LYS A 557 -10.64 -7.23 31.88
CA LYS A 557 -10.65 -6.18 30.85
C LYS A 557 -10.67 -4.81 31.51
N ILE A 558 -9.50 -4.18 31.63
CA ILE A 558 -9.39 -2.76 31.94
C ILE A 558 -9.83 -1.98 30.69
N LYS A 559 -10.87 -1.14 30.81
CA LYS A 559 -11.18 -0.13 29.79
C LYS A 559 -10.09 0.93 29.85
N THR A 560 -9.11 0.85 28.95
CA THR A 560 -8.12 1.90 28.75
C THR A 560 -8.73 2.97 27.82
N ASN A 561 -9.06 4.13 28.37
CA ASN A 561 -9.46 5.27 27.55
C ASN A 561 -8.20 5.88 26.92
N ASN A 562 -7.87 5.50 25.69
CA ASN A 562 -6.79 6.11 24.93
C ASN A 562 -7.28 7.48 24.42
N PRO A 563 -6.66 8.60 24.83
CA PRO A 563 -7.12 9.92 24.38
C PRO A 563 -6.80 10.18 22.89
N PHE A 564 -5.91 9.37 22.30
CA PHE A 564 -5.55 9.39 20.88
C PHE A 564 -6.38 8.45 20.01
N ARG A 565 -7.30 7.66 20.59
CA ARG A 565 -8.15 6.73 19.84
C ARG A 565 -9.54 6.62 20.47
N VAL A 566 -10.56 7.06 19.73
CA VAL A 566 -11.95 6.98 20.17
C VAL A 566 -12.74 6.07 19.25
N CYS A 567 -13.30 5.00 19.83
CA CYS A 567 -14.21 4.08 19.15
C CYS A 567 -15.65 4.60 19.26
N TYR A 568 -16.36 4.72 18.14
CA TYR A 568 -17.77 5.15 18.12
C TYR A 568 -18.76 3.98 18.03
N GLU A 569 -18.36 2.78 18.44
CA GLU A 569 -19.18 1.55 18.37
C GLU A 569 -20.54 1.69 19.09
N ASN A 570 -20.57 2.45 20.20
CA ASN A 570 -21.80 2.75 20.95
C ASN A 570 -22.68 3.84 20.31
N SER A 571 -22.18 4.58 19.30
CA SER A 571 -22.87 5.72 18.67
C SER A 571 -22.67 5.77 17.14
N PRO A 572 -23.16 4.76 16.39
CA PRO A 572 -22.88 4.62 14.96
C PRO A 572 -23.45 5.77 14.11
N ASN A 573 -24.48 6.46 14.60
CA ASN A 573 -25.03 7.63 13.90
C ASN A 573 -24.05 8.81 13.88
N LYS A 574 -23.29 9.01 14.98
CA LYS A 574 -22.29 10.06 15.06
C LYS A 574 -21.10 9.76 14.14
N GLU A 575 -20.69 8.50 14.08
CA GLU A 575 -19.65 8.06 13.15
C GLU A 575 -20.06 8.29 11.69
N LYS A 576 -21.28 7.91 11.31
CA LYS A 576 -21.80 8.15 9.97
C LYS A 576 -21.84 9.64 9.62
N GLN A 577 -22.20 10.51 10.56
CA GLN A 577 -22.18 11.96 10.36
C GLN A 577 -20.76 12.49 10.11
N LEU A 578 -19.76 12.01 10.86
CA LEU A 578 -18.36 12.38 10.66
C LEU A 578 -17.86 11.98 9.28
N VAL A 579 -18.10 10.73 8.87
CA VAL A 579 -17.69 10.22 7.54
C VAL A 579 -18.40 10.96 6.40
N GLN A 580 -19.70 11.21 6.53
CA GLN A 580 -20.45 11.96 5.51
C GLN A 580 -19.95 13.39 5.38
N TRP A 581 -19.64 14.03 6.50
CA TRP A 581 -19.10 15.39 6.53
C TRP A 581 -17.71 15.47 5.90
N GLU A 582 -16.81 14.56 6.26
CA GLU A 582 -15.49 14.44 5.62
C GLU A 582 -15.64 14.31 4.10
N ARG A 583 -16.54 13.43 3.64
CA ARG A 583 -16.78 13.24 2.20
C ARG A 583 -17.29 14.51 1.51
N MET A 584 -18.20 15.25 2.16
CA MET A 584 -18.68 16.53 1.62
C MET A 584 -17.55 17.54 1.46
N ARG A 585 -16.65 17.62 2.45
CA ARG A 585 -15.49 18.52 2.40
C ARG A 585 -14.45 18.08 1.38
N ALA A 586 -14.18 16.79 1.27
CA ALA A 586 -13.30 16.23 0.26
C ALA A 586 -13.77 16.55 -1.17
N ASN A 587 -15.08 16.45 -1.43
CA ASN A 587 -15.64 16.83 -2.72
C ASN A 587 -15.47 18.32 -3.03
N GLU A 588 -15.59 19.19 -2.02
CA GLU A 588 -15.37 20.64 -2.19
C GLU A 588 -13.90 20.95 -2.50
N PHE A 589 -12.96 20.29 -1.81
CA PHE A 589 -11.53 20.35 -2.12
C PHE A 589 -11.20 19.90 -3.55
N ILE A 590 -11.78 18.78 -3.99
CA ILE A 590 -11.57 18.28 -5.36
C ILE A 590 -12.12 19.29 -6.38
N ARG A 591 -13.26 19.91 -6.09
CA ARG A 591 -13.83 20.94 -6.96
C ARG A 591 -12.94 22.18 -7.04
N SER A 592 -12.42 22.66 -5.91
CA SER A 592 -11.57 23.86 -5.88
C SER A 592 -10.26 23.64 -6.63
N THR A 593 -9.64 22.47 -6.46
CA THR A 593 -8.42 22.09 -7.19
C THR A 593 -8.65 21.93 -8.70
N ASP A 594 -9.79 21.37 -9.11
CA ASP A 594 -10.18 21.29 -10.53
C ASP A 594 -10.39 22.67 -11.15
N GLU A 595 -10.99 23.61 -10.41
CA GLU A 595 -11.16 25.00 -10.87
C GLU A 595 -9.83 25.74 -11.01
N GLU A 596 -8.90 25.58 -10.07
CA GLU A 596 -7.54 26.11 -10.18
C GLU A 596 -6.80 25.52 -11.38
N CYS A 597 -6.89 24.21 -11.60
CA CYS A 597 -6.31 23.56 -12.78
C CYS A 597 -6.87 24.13 -14.09
N LYS A 598 -8.18 24.38 -14.16
CA LYS A 598 -8.81 25.02 -15.32
C LYS A 598 -8.29 26.45 -15.53
N LYS A 599 -8.20 27.26 -14.47
CA LYS A 599 -7.67 28.64 -14.54
C LYS A 599 -6.20 28.69 -14.96
N ASN A 600 -5.39 27.73 -14.52
CA ASN A 600 -3.98 27.66 -14.92
C ASN A 600 -3.85 27.25 -16.38
N ARG A 601 -4.61 26.25 -16.84
CA ARG A 601 -4.62 25.85 -18.27
C ARG A 601 -5.07 26.97 -19.21
N THR A 602 -6.07 27.77 -18.83
CA THR A 602 -6.50 28.91 -19.65
C THR A 602 -5.43 30.00 -19.72
N LYS A 603 -4.70 30.26 -18.63
CA LYS A 603 -3.55 31.17 -18.65
C LYS A 603 -2.42 30.66 -19.56
N THR A 604 -2.08 29.37 -19.51
CA THR A 604 -1.02 28.80 -20.36
C THR A 604 -1.40 28.81 -21.84
N THR A 605 -2.64 28.45 -22.18
CA THR A 605 -3.14 28.44 -23.57
C THR A 605 -3.22 29.84 -24.18
N LEU A 606 -3.56 30.86 -23.38
CA LEU A 606 -3.53 32.26 -23.82
C LEU A 606 -2.10 32.78 -24.13
N VAL A 607 -1.07 32.21 -23.50
CA VAL A 607 0.34 32.53 -23.81
C VAL A 607 0.80 31.83 -25.09
N VAL A 608 0.41 30.58 -25.31
CA VAL A 608 0.77 29.79 -26.50
C VAL A 608 0.11 30.35 -27.77
N ASN A 609 -1.16 30.76 -27.70
CA ASN A 609 -1.89 31.30 -28.86
C ASN A 609 -1.40 32.66 -29.36
N ARG A 610 -0.54 33.37 -28.61
CA ARG A 610 0.12 34.60 -29.10
C ARG A 610 1.36 34.31 -29.97
N GLY A 611 1.88 33.07 -29.95
CA GLY A 611 3.09 32.68 -30.69
C GLY A 611 2.84 32.06 -32.08
N ALA A 612 1.62 31.63 -32.39
CA ALA A 612 1.31 30.94 -33.65
C ALA A 612 0.55 31.87 -34.61
N GLY A 613 1.30 32.69 -35.33
CA GLY A 613 0.81 33.44 -36.49
C GLY A 613 0.54 32.52 -37.68
N SER A 614 -0.52 32.85 -38.42
CA SER A 614 -1.04 32.22 -39.63
C SER A 614 0.00 31.63 -40.60
N LEU A 615 -0.23 30.41 -41.10
CA LEU A 615 0.32 29.98 -42.38
C LEU A 615 -0.61 29.00 -43.11
N SER A 616 -0.62 29.16 -44.43
CA SER A 616 -1.57 28.73 -45.44
C SER A 616 -1.29 27.36 -46.06
N SER A 617 -2.34 26.84 -46.73
CA SER A 617 -2.33 25.92 -47.89
C SER A 617 -2.49 24.43 -47.60
N ILE A 618 -3.35 23.79 -48.39
CA ILE A 618 -3.82 22.39 -48.30
C ILE A 618 -2.69 21.35 -48.44
N GLU A 619 -1.51 21.73 -48.95
CA GLU A 619 -0.29 20.90 -48.88
C GLU A 619 0.34 20.84 -47.49
N GLY A 620 0.13 21.87 -46.66
CA GLY A 620 0.42 21.84 -45.24
C GLY A 620 -0.43 20.80 -44.54
N ILE A 621 -1.75 20.75 -44.83
CA ILE A 621 -2.68 19.79 -44.23
C ILE A 621 -2.29 18.34 -44.51
N LYS A 622 -1.75 18.02 -45.69
CA LYS A 622 -1.32 16.66 -46.04
C LYS A 622 -0.01 16.28 -45.32
N LYS A 623 0.94 17.22 -45.24
CA LYS A 623 2.17 17.04 -44.46
C LYS A 623 1.89 16.98 -42.97
N ASP A 624 0.94 17.77 -42.48
CA ASP A 624 0.44 17.76 -41.11
C ASP A 624 -0.28 16.44 -40.85
N PHE A 625 -1.03 15.89 -41.80
CA PHE A 625 -1.66 14.56 -41.65
C PHE A 625 -0.63 13.43 -41.57
N ASP A 626 0.43 13.49 -42.37
CA ASP A 626 1.53 12.50 -42.31
C ASP A 626 2.38 12.68 -41.04
N LEU A 627 2.59 13.92 -40.59
CA LEU A 627 3.21 14.23 -39.30
C LEU A 627 2.35 13.73 -38.15
N ILE A 628 1.04 13.99 -38.16
CA ILE A 628 0.07 13.51 -37.19
C ILE A 628 0.00 11.99 -37.22
N LYS A 629 0.04 11.35 -38.39
CA LYS A 629 0.06 9.88 -38.50
C LYS A 629 1.33 9.30 -37.89
N ASN A 630 2.49 9.88 -38.16
CA ASN A 630 3.77 9.45 -37.58
C ASN A 630 3.84 9.74 -36.09
N GLU A 631 3.28 10.87 -35.64
CA GLU A 631 3.17 11.24 -34.23
C GLU A 631 2.17 10.33 -33.49
N ILE A 632 1.06 9.94 -34.13
CA ILE A 632 0.12 8.94 -33.61
C ILE A 632 0.79 7.57 -33.56
N MET A 633 1.54 7.18 -34.59
CA MET A 633 2.24 5.90 -34.64
C MET A 633 3.35 5.83 -33.58
N GLN A 634 4.12 6.91 -33.40
CA GLN A 634 5.12 7.03 -32.34
C GLN A 634 4.46 7.04 -30.96
N ASN A 635 3.41 7.83 -30.75
CA ASN A 635 2.64 7.81 -29.50
C ASN A 635 2.01 6.43 -29.23
N PHE A 636 1.63 5.69 -30.28
CA PHE A 636 1.09 4.35 -30.15
C PHE A 636 2.19 3.35 -29.78
N GLN A 637 3.35 3.38 -30.46
CA GLN A 637 4.51 2.56 -30.11
C GLN A 637 5.03 2.88 -28.69
N GLU A 638 5.05 4.15 -28.30
CA GLU A 638 5.38 4.59 -26.94
C GLU A 638 4.36 4.04 -25.93
N LYS A 639 3.06 4.09 -26.24
CA LYS A 639 2.03 3.50 -25.37
C LYS A 639 2.12 1.97 -25.30
N VAL A 640 2.42 1.28 -26.39
CA VAL A 640 2.59 -0.17 -26.44
C VAL A 640 3.82 -0.58 -25.63
N THR A 641 4.96 0.09 -25.80
CA THR A 641 6.17 -0.15 -25.00
C THR A 641 5.93 0.16 -23.51
N ILE A 642 5.16 1.19 -23.17
CA ILE A 642 4.71 1.43 -21.79
C ILE A 642 3.84 0.28 -21.26
N VAL A 643 2.99 -0.32 -22.09
CA VAL A 643 2.16 -1.47 -21.70
C VAL A 643 3.02 -2.72 -21.50
N GLU A 644 3.99 -2.97 -22.38
CA GLU A 644 4.95 -4.07 -22.24
C GLU A 644 5.81 -3.93 -20.98
N MET A 645 6.37 -2.74 -20.73
CA MET A 645 7.09 -2.44 -19.47
C MET A 645 6.20 -2.61 -18.23
N ARG A 646 4.89 -2.31 -18.33
CA ARG A 646 3.95 -2.50 -17.22
C ARG A 646 3.58 -3.96 -16.99
N LEU A 647 3.57 -4.79 -18.04
CA LEU A 647 3.36 -6.24 -17.93
C LEU A 647 4.54 -6.91 -17.24
N GLU A 648 5.76 -6.52 -17.60
CA GLU A 648 7.00 -6.98 -16.94
C GLU A 648 7.01 -6.59 -15.44
N LYS A 649 6.55 -5.36 -15.10
CA LYS A 649 6.37 -4.93 -13.71
C LYS A 649 5.32 -5.76 -12.95
N LEU A 650 4.28 -6.28 -13.62
CA LEU A 650 3.28 -7.15 -12.97
C LEU A 650 3.86 -8.51 -12.61
N GLU A 651 4.82 -9.03 -13.38
CA GLU A 651 5.56 -10.25 -13.03
C GLU A 651 6.42 -10.02 -11.79
N ILE A 652 7.14 -8.89 -11.70
CA ILE A 652 7.93 -8.50 -10.51
C ILE A 652 7.04 -8.30 -9.27
N ILE A 653 5.87 -7.72 -9.44
CA ILE A 653 4.89 -7.60 -8.34
C ILE A 653 4.40 -8.98 -7.92
N SER A 654 4.21 -9.92 -8.86
CA SER A 654 3.81 -11.30 -8.58
C SER A 654 4.85 -12.05 -7.72
N GLU A 655 6.14 -11.84 -7.98
CA GLU A 655 7.23 -12.41 -7.19
C GLU A 655 7.26 -11.82 -5.77
N ASN A 656 6.93 -10.54 -5.64
CA ASN A 656 6.94 -9.81 -4.37
C ASN A 656 5.60 -9.83 -3.60
N VAL A 657 4.60 -10.60 -4.04
CA VAL A 657 3.27 -10.68 -3.40
C VAL A 657 3.38 -11.01 -1.92
N ASN A 658 4.29 -11.89 -1.52
CA ASN A 658 4.48 -12.26 -0.12
C ASN A 658 5.00 -11.10 0.74
N ILE A 659 5.89 -10.26 0.18
CA ILE A 659 6.45 -9.09 0.87
C ILE A 659 5.39 -7.98 0.95
N ILE A 660 4.66 -7.73 -0.14
CA ILE A 660 3.54 -6.79 -0.16
C ILE A 660 2.45 -7.23 0.82
N TYR A 661 2.17 -8.53 0.93
CA TYR A 661 1.24 -9.07 1.89
C TYR A 661 1.71 -8.86 3.34
N GLU A 662 3.00 -9.05 3.62
CA GLU A 662 3.58 -8.75 4.93
C GLU A 662 3.47 -7.25 5.26
N ILE A 663 3.70 -6.37 4.28
CA ILE A 663 3.52 -4.92 4.42
C ILE A 663 2.04 -4.58 4.70
N LEU A 664 1.09 -5.15 3.96
CA LEU A 664 -0.34 -4.96 4.18
C LEU A 664 -0.79 -5.50 5.55
N GLN A 665 -0.16 -6.57 6.04
CA GLN A 665 -0.38 -7.05 7.41
C GLN A 665 0.18 -6.10 8.46
N LYS A 666 1.37 -5.54 8.25
CA LYS A 666 1.98 -4.51 9.12
C LYS A 666 1.12 -3.24 9.19
N LEU A 667 0.55 -2.82 8.06
CA LEU A 667 -0.41 -1.71 7.96
C LEU A 667 -1.81 -2.07 8.53
N GLY A 668 -1.96 -3.24 9.15
CA GLY A 668 -3.14 -3.64 9.92
C GLY A 668 -4.34 -4.11 9.10
N ILE A 669 -4.22 -4.26 7.78
CA ILE A 669 -5.38 -4.43 6.89
C ILE A 669 -6.07 -5.79 7.04
N ASN A 670 -5.47 -6.81 7.68
CA ASN A 670 -6.13 -8.11 7.85
C ASN A 670 -5.80 -8.83 9.17
N LYS A 671 -6.53 -8.49 10.25
CA LYS A 671 -6.69 -9.40 11.42
C LYS A 671 -7.91 -10.32 11.34
N SER A 672 -8.81 -10.15 10.36
CA SER A 672 -10.11 -10.84 10.31
C SER A 672 -10.19 -12.10 9.43
N ASN A 673 -9.20 -12.37 8.57
CA ASN A 673 -9.27 -13.45 7.57
C ASN A 673 -8.17 -14.52 7.70
N LYS A 674 -7.76 -14.83 8.94
CA LYS A 674 -6.71 -15.84 9.22
C LYS A 674 -7.08 -17.26 8.74
N GLN A 675 -8.37 -17.56 8.52
CA GLN A 675 -8.86 -18.88 8.11
C GLN A 675 -9.03 -19.08 6.59
N LYS A 676 -8.94 -18.04 5.76
CA LYS A 676 -9.21 -18.19 4.30
C LYS A 676 -7.97 -18.40 3.43
N PHE A 677 -6.77 -18.09 3.92
CA PHE A 677 -5.53 -18.16 3.15
C PHE A 677 -4.62 -19.34 3.50
N GLN A 678 -4.98 -20.12 4.54
CA GLN A 678 -4.26 -21.37 4.86
C GLN A 678 -4.49 -22.46 3.81
N ILE A 679 -5.48 -22.28 2.93
CA ILE A 679 -5.79 -23.16 1.79
C ILE A 679 -4.84 -22.92 0.60
N ILE A 680 -4.11 -21.80 0.55
CA ILE A 680 -3.20 -21.49 -0.55
C ILE A 680 -1.79 -22.07 -0.33
N LYS A 681 -1.43 -22.42 0.91
CA LYS A 681 -0.15 -23.09 1.21
C LYS A 681 -0.09 -24.56 0.80
N GLU A 682 -1.20 -25.16 0.37
CA GLU A 682 -1.24 -26.54 -0.13
C GLU A 682 -1.27 -26.64 -1.67
N SER A 683 -1.25 -25.50 -2.39
CA SER A 683 -1.27 -25.48 -3.88
C SER A 683 0.11 -25.29 -4.54
N ASP A 684 1.21 -25.22 -3.78
CA ASP A 684 2.57 -24.98 -4.31
C ASP A 684 3.22 -26.19 -5.01
N ASN A 685 2.47 -27.27 -5.28
CA ASN A 685 2.95 -28.43 -6.05
C ASN A 685 2.54 -28.43 -7.54
N HIS A 686 1.99 -27.34 -8.08
CA HIS A 686 1.57 -27.27 -9.50
C HIS A 686 2.37 -26.29 -10.37
N GLY A 687 3.52 -25.80 -9.88
CA GLY A 687 4.46 -24.97 -10.65
C GLY A 687 5.17 -25.67 -11.83
N GLU A 688 5.10 -27.00 -11.93
CA GLU A 688 5.76 -27.75 -13.01
C GLU A 688 4.93 -27.92 -14.30
N MET A 689 3.65 -27.52 -14.30
CA MET A 689 2.78 -27.67 -15.48
C MET A 689 2.72 -26.42 -16.37
N PHE A 690 3.08 -25.24 -15.84
CA PHE A 690 3.10 -23.99 -16.61
C PHE A 690 4.46 -23.73 -17.31
N SER A 691 5.56 -24.29 -16.81
CA SER A 691 6.87 -24.24 -17.50
C SER A 691 6.91 -25.12 -18.76
N GLN A 692 6.22 -26.26 -18.75
CA GLN A 692 6.11 -27.13 -19.93
C GLN A 692 5.24 -26.55 -21.06
N ILE A 693 4.31 -25.64 -20.76
CA ILE A 693 3.43 -25.02 -21.77
C ILE A 693 4.10 -23.80 -22.44
N ILE A 694 5.09 -23.19 -21.78
CA ILE A 694 5.85 -22.04 -22.32
C ILE A 694 7.01 -22.52 -23.20
N ASP A 695 7.67 -23.63 -22.86
CA ASP A 695 8.74 -24.20 -23.70
C ASP A 695 8.22 -24.81 -25.02
N ASP A 696 6.99 -25.33 -25.06
CA ASP A 696 6.36 -25.88 -26.26
C ASP A 696 5.82 -24.79 -27.22
N LYS A 697 5.63 -23.57 -26.72
CA LYS A 697 5.27 -22.38 -27.53
C LYS A 697 6.51 -21.72 -28.13
N ASN A 698 7.58 -21.54 -27.35
CA ASN A 698 8.81 -20.88 -27.82
C ASN A 698 9.56 -21.71 -28.88
N THR A 699 9.57 -23.04 -28.77
CA THR A 699 10.17 -23.92 -29.79
C THR A 699 9.37 -24.00 -31.11
N ARG A 700 8.08 -23.62 -31.09
CA ARG A 700 7.22 -23.51 -32.30
C ARG A 700 7.33 -22.14 -32.97
N GLU A 701 7.50 -21.07 -32.21
CA GLU A 701 7.62 -19.71 -32.76
C GLU A 701 8.97 -19.45 -33.44
N ASP A 702 10.07 -20.00 -32.91
CA ASP A 702 11.41 -19.84 -33.49
C ASP A 702 11.61 -20.59 -34.82
N LYS A 703 10.80 -21.62 -35.09
CA LYS A 703 10.79 -22.30 -36.41
C LYS A 703 9.95 -21.57 -37.46
N MET A 704 9.05 -20.66 -37.08
CA MET A 704 8.18 -19.92 -38.01
C MET A 704 8.75 -18.57 -38.47
N ARG A 705 9.77 -18.02 -37.79
CA ARG A 705 10.35 -16.69 -38.13
C ARG A 705 11.29 -16.67 -39.35
N LYS A 706 11.63 -17.81 -39.97
CA LYS A 706 12.68 -17.88 -41.01
C LYS A 706 12.21 -17.72 -42.46
N THR A 707 10.93 -17.48 -42.74
CA THR A 707 10.43 -17.33 -44.13
C THR A 707 9.37 -16.25 -44.25
N SER A 708 9.80 -14.99 -44.40
CA SER A 708 8.97 -13.93 -44.96
C SER A 708 9.81 -13.06 -45.91
N MET A 709 9.49 -13.12 -47.20
CA MET A 709 9.90 -12.13 -48.20
C MET A 709 8.65 -11.70 -48.97
N ARG A 710 8.38 -10.38 -48.89
CA ARG A 710 7.61 -9.50 -49.80
C ARG A 710 6.51 -10.13 -50.67
N LEU A 711 5.30 -9.59 -50.58
CA LEU A 711 4.44 -9.30 -51.74
C LEU A 711 3.52 -8.12 -51.40
N SER A 712 3.30 -7.27 -52.40
CA SER A 712 2.81 -5.88 -52.38
C SER A 712 1.29 -5.75 -52.46
N ASP A 713 0.76 -4.72 -51.79
CA ASP A 713 -0.62 -4.25 -51.81
C ASP A 713 -0.95 -3.50 -53.11
N ASP A 714 -1.31 -4.23 -54.17
CA ASP A 714 -1.98 -3.63 -55.34
C ASP A 714 -3.32 -4.36 -55.59
N MET A 715 -4.38 -3.57 -55.78
CA MET A 715 -5.78 -3.90 -56.14
C MET A 715 -6.81 -3.84 -55.00
N ILE A 716 -7.33 -2.64 -54.77
CA ILE A 716 -8.69 -2.43 -54.26
C ILE A 716 -9.39 -1.56 -55.31
N ASP A 717 -10.29 -2.16 -56.10
CA ASP A 717 -11.21 -1.43 -56.97
C ASP A 717 -12.53 -1.16 -56.22
N ASP A 718 -12.89 0.11 -56.16
CA ASP A 718 -14.15 0.65 -55.67
C ASP A 718 -15.28 0.32 -56.65
N ASN A 719 -15.95 -0.83 -56.48
CA ASN A 719 -17.39 -1.05 -56.80
C ASN A 719 -17.74 -2.55 -56.77
N SER A 720 -17.99 -3.14 -55.61
CA SER A 720 -18.93 -4.26 -55.50
C SER A 720 -19.41 -4.47 -54.06
N THR A 721 -20.72 -4.60 -53.88
CA THR A 721 -21.41 -4.94 -52.62
C THR A 721 -21.19 -6.40 -52.17
N LYS A 722 -20.09 -7.04 -52.55
CA LYS A 722 -19.86 -8.49 -52.40
C LYS A 722 -18.59 -8.85 -51.60
N LEU A 723 -18.23 -8.04 -50.60
CA LEU A 723 -16.98 -8.18 -49.83
C LEU A 723 -17.12 -8.82 -48.43
N TRP A 724 -18.30 -9.32 -48.06
CA TRP A 724 -18.59 -9.73 -46.67
C TRP A 724 -17.91 -11.03 -46.21
N CYS A 725 -17.37 -11.86 -47.10
CA CYS A 725 -16.62 -13.06 -46.69
C CYS A 725 -15.18 -12.78 -46.23
N CYS A 726 -14.62 -11.59 -46.52
CA CYS A 726 -13.24 -11.25 -46.17
C CYS A 726 -13.07 -10.38 -44.91
N GLN A 727 -14.15 -9.91 -44.29
CA GLN A 727 -14.08 -9.12 -43.05
C GLN A 727 -14.41 -9.99 -41.82
N ILE A 728 -13.49 -10.89 -41.47
CA ILE A 728 -13.38 -11.38 -40.10
C ILE A 728 -12.00 -10.96 -39.59
N GLU A 729 -12.00 -9.97 -38.71
CA GLU A 729 -10.92 -9.77 -37.74
C GLU A 729 -10.77 -11.05 -36.92
N ASN A 730 -9.87 -11.95 -37.34
CA ASN A 730 -9.23 -12.95 -36.48
C ASN A 730 -8.02 -13.55 -37.20
N HIS A 731 -6.84 -13.06 -36.85
CA HIS A 731 -5.51 -13.50 -37.29
C HIS A 731 -5.14 -14.97 -36.94
N ILE A 732 -6.09 -15.81 -36.50
CA ILE A 732 -5.81 -17.12 -35.88
C ILE A 732 -6.21 -18.31 -36.76
N ILE A 733 -7.14 -18.18 -37.71
CA ILE A 733 -7.66 -19.35 -38.46
C ILE A 733 -6.98 -19.56 -39.84
N LEU A 734 -6.32 -18.55 -40.40
CA LEU A 734 -5.59 -18.65 -41.69
C LEU A 734 -4.31 -19.54 -41.66
N ARG A 735 -4.02 -20.26 -40.57
CA ARG A 735 -2.79 -21.06 -40.38
C ARG A 735 -2.96 -22.57 -40.48
N LEU A 736 -4.11 -23.08 -40.95
CA LEU A 736 -4.39 -24.52 -41.03
C LEU A 736 -4.75 -24.98 -42.45
N VAL A 737 -3.80 -24.93 -43.39
CA VAL A 737 -3.89 -25.73 -44.62
C VAL A 737 -2.55 -26.44 -44.84
N PRO A 738 -2.46 -27.77 -44.66
CA PRO A 738 -1.30 -28.52 -45.11
C PRO A 738 -1.33 -28.63 -46.64
N LEU A 739 -0.19 -28.37 -47.28
CA LEU A 739 0.04 -28.62 -48.71
C LEU A 739 -0.36 -30.07 -49.07
N VAL A 740 -1.16 -30.20 -50.13
CA VAL A 740 -1.77 -31.45 -50.58
C VAL A 740 -0.71 -32.42 -51.14
N ASN A 741 -0.77 -33.67 -50.70
CA ASN A 741 -0.04 -34.79 -51.29
C ASN A 741 -0.86 -35.37 -52.46
N LEU A 742 -0.27 -35.49 -53.66
CA LEU A 742 -0.97 -35.85 -54.92
C LEU A 742 -1.83 -37.14 -54.81
N ASN A 743 -1.42 -38.07 -53.95
CA ASN A 743 -2.12 -39.34 -53.71
C ASN A 743 -3.46 -39.22 -52.93
N GLN A 744 -3.77 -38.08 -52.32
CA GLN A 744 -5.05 -37.85 -51.63
C GLN A 744 -6.14 -37.27 -52.53
N ILE A 745 -5.78 -36.68 -53.67
CA ILE A 745 -6.73 -36.13 -54.66
C ILE A 745 -7.60 -37.24 -55.26
N LEU A 746 -7.05 -38.45 -55.40
CA LEU A 746 -7.74 -39.62 -55.98
C LEU A 746 -8.80 -40.28 -55.07
N LYS A 747 -8.99 -39.83 -53.82
CA LYS A 747 -9.92 -40.46 -52.85
C LYS A 747 -11.25 -39.72 -52.65
N MET A 748 -11.44 -38.53 -53.24
CA MET A 748 -12.70 -37.78 -53.11
C MET A 748 -13.64 -38.03 -54.29
N LYS A 749 -14.95 -38.12 -54.02
CA LYS A 749 -15.97 -38.31 -55.06
C LYS A 749 -16.14 -37.01 -55.85
N PHE A 750 -15.94 -37.09 -57.17
CA PHE A 750 -16.39 -36.07 -58.12
C PHE A 750 -17.89 -36.20 -58.34
N ILE A 751 -18.62 -35.10 -58.32
CA ILE A 751 -19.99 -35.03 -58.85
C ILE A 751 -19.86 -34.86 -60.37
N ASN A 752 -20.53 -35.69 -61.17
CA ASN A 752 -20.49 -35.57 -62.63
C ASN A 752 -21.17 -34.26 -63.09
N GLU A 753 -20.75 -33.68 -64.21
CA GLU A 753 -21.34 -32.45 -64.80
C GLU A 753 -22.88 -32.50 -64.86
N ASN A 754 -23.44 -33.62 -65.33
CA ASN A 754 -24.88 -33.84 -65.43
C ASN A 754 -25.61 -33.89 -64.06
N GLU A 755 -24.92 -34.31 -63.00
CA GLU A 755 -25.47 -34.31 -61.64
C GLU A 755 -25.41 -32.90 -61.02
N MET A 756 -24.35 -32.13 -61.29
CA MET A 756 -24.24 -30.73 -60.87
C MET A 756 -25.32 -29.83 -61.52
N GLU A 757 -25.63 -30.03 -62.81
CA GLU A 757 -26.70 -29.29 -63.51
C GLU A 757 -28.12 -29.59 -62.99
N SER A 758 -28.31 -30.75 -62.35
CA SER A 758 -29.58 -31.16 -61.76
C SER A 758 -29.77 -30.64 -60.32
N MET A 759 -28.66 -30.38 -59.62
CA MET A 759 -28.64 -29.88 -58.24
C MET A 759 -28.53 -28.35 -58.15
N THR A 760 -28.04 -27.69 -59.19
CA THR A 760 -27.92 -26.21 -59.27
C THR A 760 -29.28 -25.52 -59.33
N ILE A 761 -29.42 -24.44 -58.58
CA ILE A 761 -30.58 -23.55 -58.62
C ILE A 761 -30.66 -22.89 -60.00
N GLN A 762 -31.88 -22.82 -60.57
CA GLN A 762 -32.17 -22.44 -61.96
C GLN A 762 -31.57 -21.10 -62.44
N ASN A 763 -31.17 -20.22 -61.53
CA ASN A 763 -30.56 -18.91 -61.83
C ASN A 763 -29.02 -18.91 -61.89
N LEU A 764 -28.34 -20.03 -61.66
CA LEU A 764 -26.86 -20.13 -61.59
C LEU A 764 -26.25 -21.02 -62.68
N LYS A 765 -27.05 -21.51 -63.62
CA LYS A 765 -26.62 -22.47 -64.65
C LYS A 765 -25.61 -21.88 -65.65
N ASP A 766 -25.62 -20.56 -65.84
CA ASP A 766 -24.85 -19.90 -66.91
C ASP A 766 -23.45 -19.39 -66.46
N GLU A 767 -23.09 -19.49 -65.16
CA GLU A 767 -21.86 -18.87 -64.61
C GLU A 767 -20.78 -19.87 -64.13
N ILE A 768 -21.05 -21.18 -64.09
CA ILE A 768 -20.08 -22.17 -63.59
C ILE A 768 -19.11 -22.56 -64.71
N LYS A 769 -17.84 -22.14 -64.60
CA LYS A 769 -16.75 -22.60 -65.48
C LYS A 769 -16.02 -23.78 -64.84
N ILE A 770 -15.94 -24.90 -65.55
CA ILE A 770 -15.15 -26.07 -65.14
C ILE A 770 -13.80 -25.99 -65.85
N PHE A 771 -12.70 -25.91 -65.08
CA PHE A 771 -11.34 -25.94 -65.61
C PHE A 771 -10.68 -27.29 -65.24
N ASP A 772 -10.47 -28.12 -66.26
CA ASP A 772 -9.72 -29.39 -66.41
C ASP A 772 -9.65 -30.44 -65.27
N VAL A 773 -9.83 -30.13 -63.98
CA VAL A 773 -9.98 -31.14 -62.90
C VAL A 773 -10.77 -30.60 -61.68
N ALA A 774 -11.44 -29.44 -61.69
CA ALA A 774 -12.28 -28.99 -60.57
C ALA A 774 -13.31 -27.88 -60.91
N PRO A 775 -14.47 -27.82 -60.22
CA PRO A 775 -15.42 -26.71 -60.33
C PRO A 775 -14.87 -25.45 -59.63
N VAL A 776 -15.22 -24.28 -60.14
CA VAL A 776 -14.85 -22.97 -59.58
C VAL A 776 -16.06 -22.28 -58.98
N ASN A 777 -15.92 -21.75 -57.76
CA ASN A 777 -16.94 -21.00 -57.03
C ASN A 777 -17.27 -19.71 -57.80
N PRO A 778 -18.53 -19.48 -58.19
CA PRO A 778 -18.91 -18.30 -58.96
C PRO A 778 -18.96 -17.00 -58.15
N PHE A 779 -18.96 -17.08 -56.80
CA PHE A 779 -19.17 -15.90 -55.94
C PHE A 779 -17.88 -15.24 -55.43
N GLU A 780 -16.77 -15.97 -55.30
CA GLU A 780 -15.55 -15.48 -54.66
C GLU A 780 -14.27 -16.04 -55.30
N ASN A 781 -13.30 -15.15 -55.52
CA ASN A 781 -11.95 -15.48 -55.99
C ASN A 781 -11.01 -15.50 -54.76
N LEU A 782 -11.17 -16.48 -53.88
CA LEU A 782 -10.37 -16.62 -52.65
C LEU A 782 -8.98 -17.16 -53.00
N ASN A 783 -7.89 -16.60 -52.47
CA ASN A 783 -6.54 -17.16 -52.66
C ASN A 783 -6.28 -18.45 -51.83
N GLN A 784 -7.26 -19.37 -51.78
CA GLN A 784 -7.19 -20.64 -51.05
C GLN A 784 -7.39 -21.83 -51.98
N PHE A 785 -6.28 -22.39 -52.46
CA PHE A 785 -6.24 -23.71 -53.11
C PHE A 785 -5.85 -24.76 -52.06
N GLY A 786 -6.76 -25.68 -51.72
CA GLY A 786 -6.51 -26.69 -50.68
C GLY A 786 -7.64 -27.70 -50.55
N LYS A 787 -7.39 -28.79 -49.82
CA LYS A 787 -8.37 -29.84 -49.55
C LYS A 787 -9.65 -29.22 -48.95
N PRO A 788 -10.83 -29.39 -49.55
CA PRO A 788 -12.06 -28.83 -49.00
C PRO A 788 -12.37 -29.45 -47.63
N LEU A 789 -12.74 -28.63 -46.65
CA LEU A 789 -13.36 -29.07 -45.39
C LEU A 789 -14.78 -29.62 -45.64
N LEU A 790 -15.36 -29.25 -46.79
CA LEU A 790 -16.61 -29.78 -47.30
C LEU A 790 -16.39 -31.16 -47.96
N PRO A 791 -17.37 -32.07 -47.89
CA PRO A 791 -17.21 -33.45 -48.36
C PRO A 791 -17.26 -33.63 -49.87
N PHE A 792 -17.84 -32.70 -50.62
CA PHE A 792 -17.86 -32.72 -52.08
C PHE A 792 -17.18 -31.48 -52.68
N TRP A 793 -16.54 -31.68 -53.84
CA TRP A 793 -16.10 -30.60 -54.71
C TRP A 793 -17.32 -29.99 -55.41
N GLY A 794 -17.34 -28.66 -55.54
CA GLY A 794 -18.48 -27.91 -56.06
C GLY A 794 -19.53 -27.63 -54.98
N ILE A 795 -20.80 -27.86 -55.32
CA ILE A 795 -21.95 -27.46 -54.50
C ILE A 795 -22.20 -28.48 -53.39
N ASN A 796 -22.31 -27.98 -52.17
CA ASN A 796 -22.77 -28.73 -51.00
C ASN A 796 -24.10 -28.14 -50.54
N HIS A 797 -25.21 -28.83 -50.83
CA HIS A 797 -26.54 -28.33 -50.47
C HIS A 797 -26.87 -28.64 -49.00
N CYS A 798 -27.31 -27.63 -48.25
CA CYS A 798 -27.79 -27.75 -46.88
C CYS A 798 -29.23 -27.25 -46.75
N ILE A 799 -29.95 -27.72 -45.72
CA ILE A 799 -31.31 -27.30 -45.42
C ILE A 799 -31.33 -26.72 -44.01
N HIS A 800 -31.81 -25.48 -43.89
CA HIS A 800 -32.04 -24.81 -42.61
C HIS A 800 -33.53 -24.80 -42.30
N ILE A 801 -33.90 -25.30 -41.12
CA ILE A 801 -35.28 -25.28 -40.62
C ILE A 801 -35.33 -24.23 -39.51
N ILE A 802 -35.99 -23.10 -39.79
CA ILE A 802 -36.14 -22.00 -38.84
C ILE A 802 -37.53 -22.08 -38.24
N ILE A 803 -37.60 -22.26 -36.92
CA ILE A 803 -38.87 -22.27 -36.19
C ILE A 803 -38.98 -20.94 -35.46
N SER A 804 -39.98 -20.14 -35.81
CA SER A 804 -40.14 -18.77 -35.30
C SER A 804 -41.47 -18.57 -34.56
N ARG A 805 -41.48 -17.70 -33.54
CA ARG A 805 -42.70 -17.30 -32.83
C ARG A 805 -42.63 -15.81 -32.44
N PHE A 806 -43.79 -15.18 -32.32
CA PHE A 806 -43.91 -13.84 -31.73
C PHE A 806 -44.26 -13.93 -30.24
N ILE A 807 -43.66 -13.07 -29.41
CA ILE A 807 -44.01 -12.90 -28.01
C ILE A 807 -44.39 -11.43 -27.74
N GLY A 808 -45.55 -11.23 -27.12
CA GLY A 808 -46.04 -9.94 -26.62
C GLY A 808 -47.49 -9.66 -26.96
N GLU A 809 -48.29 -9.25 -25.97
CA GLU A 809 -49.66 -8.73 -26.19
C GLU A 809 -49.60 -7.30 -26.75
N LYS A 810 -50.43 -6.99 -27.76
CA LYS A 810 -50.63 -5.61 -28.22
C LYS A 810 -51.44 -4.83 -27.16
N GLU A 811 -50.77 -4.34 -26.12
CA GLU A 811 -51.37 -3.33 -25.25
C GLU A 811 -51.48 -2.01 -26.02
N SER A 812 -52.71 -1.57 -26.23
CA SER A 812 -53.04 -0.32 -26.91
C SER A 812 -52.49 0.88 -26.13
N GLY A 813 -51.41 1.50 -26.61
CA GLY A 813 -51.03 2.84 -26.17
C GLY A 813 -49.57 3.25 -26.28
N ASN A 814 -48.62 2.31 -26.34
CA ASN A 814 -47.19 2.65 -26.43
C ASN A 814 -46.57 2.21 -27.76
N ILE A 815 -45.97 3.17 -28.47
CA ILE A 815 -45.34 3.02 -29.79
C ILE A 815 -44.05 2.17 -29.74
N SER A 816 -43.64 1.65 -28.57
CA SER A 816 -42.38 0.91 -28.38
C SER A 816 -42.51 -0.61 -28.26
N ASN A 817 -43.71 -1.19 -28.17
CA ASN A 817 -43.87 -2.65 -28.00
C ASN A 817 -44.34 -3.29 -29.31
N LYS A 818 -43.43 -3.42 -30.28
CA LYS A 818 -43.63 -4.41 -31.35
C LYS A 818 -43.44 -5.81 -30.74
N PRO A 819 -44.24 -6.81 -31.12
CA PRO A 819 -44.04 -8.18 -30.64
C PRO A 819 -42.64 -8.66 -31.01
N GLU A 820 -41.90 -9.21 -30.04
CA GLU A 820 -40.53 -9.66 -30.26
C GLU A 820 -40.53 -10.99 -31.03
N LEU A 821 -39.69 -11.08 -32.06
CA LEU A 821 -39.51 -12.30 -32.85
C LEU A 821 -38.45 -13.20 -32.19
N GLN A 822 -38.86 -14.42 -31.85
CA GLN A 822 -37.99 -15.47 -31.32
C GLN A 822 -37.82 -16.59 -32.32
N VAL A 823 -36.63 -17.19 -32.33
CA VAL A 823 -36.28 -18.37 -33.12
C VAL A 823 -35.70 -19.47 -32.25
N VAL A 824 -35.89 -20.73 -32.63
CA VAL A 824 -35.19 -21.85 -31.98
C VAL A 824 -33.71 -21.83 -32.39
N ALA A 825 -32.82 -21.87 -31.40
CA ALA A 825 -31.37 -21.92 -31.58
C ALA A 825 -30.75 -23.02 -30.70
N ILE A 826 -29.62 -23.56 -31.15
CA ILE A 826 -28.80 -24.51 -30.40
C ILE A 826 -27.66 -23.74 -29.76
N ARG A 827 -27.50 -23.89 -28.45
CA ARG A 827 -26.38 -23.33 -27.71
C ARG A 827 -25.31 -24.39 -27.51
N ARG A 828 -24.10 -24.13 -28.01
CA ARG A 828 -22.89 -24.93 -27.79
C ARG A 828 -21.86 -24.04 -27.07
N HIS A 829 -21.71 -24.23 -25.76
CA HIS A 829 -20.89 -23.34 -24.91
C HIS A 829 -21.30 -21.86 -25.05
N ASP A 830 -20.41 -21.02 -25.60
CA ASP A 830 -20.60 -19.58 -25.84
C ASP A 830 -21.08 -19.26 -27.28
N ASN A 831 -21.19 -20.26 -28.16
CA ASN A 831 -21.67 -20.09 -29.52
C ASN A 831 -23.17 -20.44 -29.64
N ILE A 832 -23.88 -19.64 -30.43
CA ILE A 832 -25.32 -19.81 -30.70
C ILE A 832 -25.49 -20.01 -32.20
N GLU A 833 -26.04 -21.16 -32.58
CA GLU A 833 -26.20 -21.56 -33.98
C GLU A 833 -27.66 -21.90 -34.29
N LEU A 834 -28.09 -21.61 -35.52
CA LEU A 834 -29.37 -22.12 -36.01
C LEU A 834 -29.28 -23.64 -36.21
N PRO A 835 -30.33 -24.41 -35.90
CA PRO A 835 -30.35 -25.83 -36.20
C PRO A 835 -30.28 -26.05 -37.73
N PHE A 836 -29.26 -26.76 -38.19
CA PHE A 836 -29.12 -27.19 -39.59
C PHE A 836 -28.74 -28.67 -39.65
N HIS A 837 -29.21 -29.39 -40.67
CA HIS A 837 -28.87 -30.80 -40.85
C HIS A 837 -27.91 -31.01 -42.02
N ASN A 838 -26.80 -31.68 -41.76
CA ASN A 838 -25.83 -32.11 -42.77
C ASN A 838 -26.24 -33.48 -43.37
N SER A 839 -27.46 -33.62 -43.89
CA SER A 839 -27.76 -34.76 -44.77
C SER A 839 -27.29 -34.39 -46.16
N PHE A 840 -26.10 -34.87 -46.51
CA PHE A 840 -25.65 -34.94 -47.90
C PHE A 840 -26.76 -35.55 -48.74
N CYS A 841 -27.16 -34.87 -49.82
CA CYS A 841 -27.99 -35.43 -50.87
C CYS A 841 -27.23 -36.60 -51.53
N LEU A 842 -27.19 -37.74 -50.87
CA LEU A 842 -26.66 -39.00 -51.38
C LEU A 842 -27.76 -39.68 -52.19
N ASN A 843 -27.51 -39.84 -53.48
CA ASN A 843 -28.28 -40.64 -54.45
C ASN A 843 -29.62 -40.05 -54.93
N ASN A 844 -29.58 -39.06 -55.82
CA ASN A 844 -30.68 -38.66 -56.75
C ASN A 844 -32.06 -38.34 -56.13
N SER A 845 -32.17 -38.16 -54.82
CA SER A 845 -33.42 -37.81 -54.13
C SER A 845 -33.69 -36.29 -54.05
N CYS A 846 -32.68 -35.46 -54.36
CA CYS A 846 -32.74 -34.00 -54.30
C CYS A 846 -32.93 -33.39 -55.71
N SER A 847 -34.05 -33.66 -56.37
CA SER A 847 -34.45 -32.89 -57.56
C SER A 847 -35.17 -31.61 -57.15
N SER A 848 -35.07 -30.55 -57.97
CA SER A 848 -35.62 -29.20 -57.69
C SER A 848 -37.10 -29.17 -57.30
N ASN A 849 -37.87 -30.19 -57.67
CA ASN A 849 -39.31 -30.29 -57.43
C ASN A 849 -39.71 -30.95 -56.09
N ASN A 850 -38.80 -31.69 -55.42
CA ASN A 850 -39.09 -32.43 -54.18
C ASN A 850 -38.46 -31.81 -52.92
N MET A 851 -37.76 -30.69 -53.03
CA MET A 851 -37.08 -30.04 -51.89
C MET A 851 -38.03 -29.58 -50.77
N LYS A 852 -39.32 -29.34 -51.05
CA LYS A 852 -40.31 -28.96 -50.03
C LYS A 852 -40.76 -30.12 -49.13
N SER A 853 -40.64 -31.38 -49.58
CA SER A 853 -41.05 -32.56 -48.80
C SER A 853 -39.93 -33.13 -47.93
N ILE A 854 -38.66 -32.87 -48.26
CA ILE A 854 -37.49 -33.39 -47.54
C ILE A 854 -37.43 -32.90 -46.08
N PRO A 855 -37.65 -31.59 -45.78
CA PRO A 855 -37.65 -31.11 -44.40
C PRO A 855 -38.78 -31.73 -43.55
N LYS A 856 -39.96 -31.98 -44.14
CA LYS A 856 -41.07 -32.67 -43.47
C LYS A 856 -40.74 -34.14 -43.19
N GLN A 857 -40.11 -34.84 -44.15
CA GLN A 857 -39.62 -36.20 -43.94
C GLN A 857 -38.53 -36.26 -42.86
N TYR A 858 -37.64 -35.26 -42.82
CA TYR A 858 -36.58 -35.17 -41.81
C TYR A 858 -37.15 -34.96 -40.40
N LEU A 859 -38.08 -34.01 -40.22
CA LEU A 859 -38.76 -33.81 -38.93
C LEU A 859 -39.48 -35.10 -38.47
N ASN A 860 -40.14 -35.81 -39.40
CA ASN A 860 -40.78 -37.10 -39.11
C ASN A 860 -39.77 -38.22 -38.78
N LEU A 861 -38.56 -38.20 -39.35
CA LEU A 861 -37.51 -39.17 -39.02
C LEU A 861 -36.93 -38.93 -37.61
N ILE A 862 -36.63 -37.68 -37.25
CA ILE A 862 -36.12 -37.36 -35.91
C ILE A 862 -37.21 -37.62 -34.86
N SER A 863 -38.46 -37.26 -35.14
CA SER A 863 -39.57 -37.53 -34.23
C SER A 863 -39.72 -39.03 -33.96
N ASN A 864 -39.60 -39.87 -35.00
CA ASN A 864 -39.71 -41.32 -34.85
C ASN A 864 -38.51 -41.92 -34.11
N GLN A 865 -37.28 -41.44 -34.37
CA GLN A 865 -36.08 -41.90 -33.65
C GLN A 865 -36.10 -41.57 -32.15
N LYS A 866 -36.62 -40.40 -31.77
CA LYS A 866 -36.71 -39.99 -30.35
C LYS A 866 -38.00 -40.47 -29.66
N GLN A 867 -39.07 -40.80 -30.39
CA GLN A 867 -40.27 -41.43 -29.82
C GLN A 867 -40.01 -42.81 -29.18
N GLU A 868 -39.03 -43.58 -29.67
CA GLU A 868 -38.64 -44.86 -29.04
C GLU A 868 -38.07 -44.67 -27.62
N ASN A 869 -37.54 -43.48 -27.30
CA ASN A 869 -36.88 -43.19 -26.03
C ASN A 869 -37.74 -42.41 -25.01
N SER A 870 -38.89 -41.85 -25.41
CA SER A 870 -39.74 -41.06 -24.49
C SER A 870 -41.22 -41.10 -24.85
N SER A 871 -42.04 -41.70 -23.98
CA SER A 871 -43.50 -41.87 -24.10
C SER A 871 -44.33 -40.61 -23.83
N LYS A 872 -43.73 -39.42 -23.89
CA LYS A 872 -44.37 -38.14 -23.56
C LYS A 872 -43.99 -37.07 -24.58
N LEU A 873 -44.64 -37.04 -25.73
CA LEU A 873 -44.68 -35.87 -26.62
C LEU A 873 -45.87 -36.06 -27.57
N ASN A 874 -46.96 -35.34 -27.33
CA ASN A 874 -48.21 -35.41 -28.12
C ASN A 874 -48.28 -34.36 -29.25
N ASP A 875 -47.20 -33.60 -29.48
CA ASP A 875 -47.18 -32.45 -30.41
C ASP A 875 -46.76 -32.82 -31.85
N PHE A 876 -46.55 -34.11 -32.16
CA PHE A 876 -45.90 -34.52 -33.42
C PHE A 876 -46.80 -34.53 -34.66
N ASP A 877 -48.12 -34.69 -34.52
CA ASP A 877 -49.07 -34.60 -35.65
C ASP A 877 -49.19 -33.16 -36.20
N LEU A 878 -48.65 -32.17 -35.47
CA LEU A 878 -48.66 -30.75 -35.81
C LEU A 878 -47.79 -30.44 -37.05
N PHE A 879 -46.67 -31.13 -37.25
CA PHE A 879 -45.75 -30.83 -38.37
C PHE A 879 -46.32 -31.24 -39.74
N ASN A 880 -47.30 -32.14 -39.75
CA ASN A 880 -48.02 -32.51 -40.96
C ASN A 880 -49.09 -31.48 -41.35
N THR A 881 -49.64 -30.74 -40.38
CA THR A 881 -50.71 -29.76 -40.58
C THR A 881 -50.22 -28.32 -40.78
N VAL A 882 -49.00 -28.00 -40.34
CA VAL A 882 -48.42 -26.65 -40.49
C VAL A 882 -47.79 -26.45 -41.87
N ASP A 883 -48.08 -25.30 -42.49
CA ASP A 883 -47.49 -24.87 -43.76
C ASP A 883 -46.03 -24.43 -43.57
N MET A 884 -45.16 -25.01 -44.38
CA MET A 884 -43.72 -24.73 -44.42
C MET A 884 -43.42 -23.78 -45.58
N ASN A 885 -42.92 -22.59 -45.26
CA ASN A 885 -42.66 -21.54 -46.24
C ASN A 885 -41.16 -21.41 -46.52
N GLU A 886 -40.78 -21.39 -47.79
CA GLU A 886 -39.39 -21.17 -48.22
C GLU A 886 -39.05 -19.68 -48.10
N ILE A 887 -38.09 -19.32 -47.25
CA ILE A 887 -37.65 -17.93 -47.02
C ILE A 887 -36.54 -17.56 -47.99
N TYR A 888 -35.58 -18.48 -48.18
CA TYR A 888 -34.38 -18.22 -48.96
C TYR A 888 -33.86 -19.50 -49.61
N ARG A 889 -33.39 -19.37 -50.84
CA ARG A 889 -32.70 -20.43 -51.57
C ARG A 889 -31.56 -19.84 -52.38
N GLY A 890 -30.32 -20.25 -52.10
CA GLY A 890 -29.14 -19.70 -52.76
C GLY A 890 -27.83 -19.96 -52.03
N TYR A 891 -26.77 -19.30 -52.49
CA TYR A 891 -25.44 -19.31 -51.89
C TYR A 891 -25.49 -18.81 -50.44
N ILE A 892 -24.68 -19.42 -49.57
CA ILE A 892 -24.48 -18.95 -48.19
C ILE A 892 -23.01 -18.70 -47.92
N CYS A 893 -22.73 -17.54 -47.32
CA CYS A 893 -21.40 -17.16 -46.90
C CYS A 893 -21.01 -17.94 -45.64
N ASP A 894 -20.11 -18.92 -45.76
CA ASP A 894 -19.62 -19.76 -44.66
C ASP A 894 -18.09 -19.84 -44.70
N PHE A 895 -17.44 -19.88 -43.53
CA PHE A 895 -15.98 -19.95 -43.41
C PHE A 895 -15.36 -21.21 -44.05
N ARG A 896 -16.17 -22.23 -44.38
CA ARG A 896 -15.74 -23.46 -45.05
C ARG A 896 -15.72 -23.35 -46.58
N ASN A 897 -16.24 -22.27 -47.16
CA ASN A 897 -16.23 -22.08 -48.60
C ASN A 897 -14.80 -21.87 -49.11
N THR A 898 -14.46 -22.49 -50.23
CA THR A 898 -13.18 -22.36 -50.92
C THR A 898 -13.44 -22.03 -52.40
N ASN A 899 -12.37 -21.83 -53.18
CA ASN A 899 -12.51 -21.65 -54.63
C ASN A 899 -13.18 -22.83 -55.33
N ASN A 900 -13.11 -24.04 -54.77
CA ASN A 900 -13.53 -25.24 -55.48
C ASN A 900 -14.64 -26.02 -54.76
N SER A 901 -15.10 -25.53 -53.61
CA SER A 901 -16.22 -26.10 -52.86
C SER A 901 -16.97 -25.00 -52.11
N TRP A 902 -18.28 -24.92 -52.27
CA TRP A 902 -19.11 -23.97 -51.55
C TRP A 902 -20.41 -24.58 -51.07
N MET A 903 -21.10 -23.88 -50.17
CA MET A 903 -22.41 -24.29 -49.69
C MET A 903 -23.54 -23.46 -50.31
N GLU A 904 -24.63 -24.15 -50.61
CA GLU A 904 -25.92 -23.56 -50.96
C GLU A 904 -26.98 -24.04 -49.99
N THR A 905 -27.90 -23.17 -49.60
CA THR A 905 -28.92 -23.48 -48.60
C THR A 905 -30.32 -23.29 -49.15
N THR A 906 -31.25 -24.11 -48.67
CA THR A 906 -32.68 -23.78 -48.63
C THR A 906 -33.12 -23.57 -47.19
N ALA A 907 -33.54 -22.35 -46.86
CA ALA A 907 -34.07 -21.99 -45.56
C ALA A 907 -35.60 -22.01 -45.57
N CYS A 908 -36.19 -22.86 -44.74
CA CYS A 908 -37.63 -23.00 -44.57
C CYS A 908 -38.07 -22.49 -43.20
N ASN A 909 -39.14 -21.70 -43.15
CA ASN A 909 -39.77 -21.22 -41.92
C ASN A 909 -40.95 -22.10 -41.52
N ILE A 910 -41.02 -22.38 -40.22
CA ILE A 910 -42.24 -22.81 -39.54
C ILE A 910 -42.58 -21.72 -38.53
N HIS A 911 -43.66 -20.98 -38.77
CA HIS A 911 -44.10 -19.94 -37.85
C HIS A 911 -45.20 -20.44 -36.92
N GLN A 912 -44.97 -20.33 -35.62
CA GLN A 912 -45.92 -20.71 -34.58
C GLN A 912 -47.08 -19.69 -34.52
N THR A 913 -48.31 -20.16 -34.77
CA THR A 913 -49.54 -19.35 -34.62
C THR A 913 -50.23 -19.67 -33.30
N GLU A 914 -51.14 -18.80 -32.84
CA GLU A 914 -51.84 -18.96 -31.55
C GLU A 914 -52.62 -20.29 -31.40
N ILE A 915 -52.98 -20.91 -32.53
CA ILE A 915 -53.76 -22.16 -32.61
C ILE A 915 -52.85 -23.40 -32.44
N HIS A 916 -51.56 -23.27 -32.76
CA HIS A 916 -50.60 -24.38 -32.79
C HIS A 916 -49.38 -24.02 -31.93
N LYS A 917 -49.51 -24.13 -30.60
CA LYS A 917 -48.40 -23.86 -29.68
C LYS A 917 -47.53 -25.11 -29.49
N LEU A 918 -46.23 -24.98 -29.78
CA LEU A 918 -45.22 -25.99 -29.49
C LEU A 918 -44.85 -25.93 -27.99
N SER A 919 -44.80 -27.08 -27.32
CA SER A 919 -44.27 -27.20 -25.96
C SER A 919 -42.75 -26.99 -25.91
N ASP A 920 -42.21 -26.56 -24.78
CA ASP A 920 -40.75 -26.39 -24.62
C ASP A 920 -40.01 -27.74 -24.64
N ASP A 921 -40.71 -28.85 -24.38
CA ASP A 921 -40.18 -30.23 -24.49
C ASP A 921 -39.75 -30.57 -25.93
N PHE A 922 -40.29 -29.88 -26.94
CA PHE A 922 -39.88 -30.02 -28.34
C PHE A 922 -38.43 -29.57 -28.59
N LEU A 923 -37.86 -28.69 -27.75
CA LEU A 923 -36.50 -28.20 -27.92
C LEU A 923 -35.46 -29.32 -27.77
N MET A 924 -35.76 -30.35 -26.98
CA MET A 924 -34.94 -31.56 -26.84
C MET A 924 -34.78 -32.33 -28.16
N LEU A 925 -35.61 -32.07 -29.19
CA LEU A 925 -35.49 -32.70 -30.50
C LEU A 925 -34.15 -32.36 -31.17
N PHE A 926 -33.65 -31.15 -30.97
CA PHE A 926 -32.46 -30.63 -31.66
C PHE A 926 -31.13 -30.93 -30.96
N GLU A 927 -31.17 -31.43 -29.73
CA GLU A 927 -29.98 -31.79 -28.95
C GLU A 927 -29.41 -33.13 -29.45
N GLN A 928 -28.19 -33.12 -29.98
CA GLN A 928 -27.49 -34.33 -30.46
C GLN A 928 -26.48 -34.87 -29.43
N ASP A 929 -25.86 -33.98 -28.63
CA ASP A 929 -24.85 -34.30 -27.61
C ASP A 929 -25.23 -33.73 -26.22
N GLU A 930 -24.68 -34.28 -25.13
CA GLU A 930 -24.93 -33.81 -23.74
C GLU A 930 -24.51 -32.34 -23.47
N PHE A 931 -23.79 -31.70 -24.40
CA PHE A 931 -23.31 -30.33 -24.29
C PHE A 931 -24.09 -29.32 -25.15
N GLU A 932 -25.17 -29.76 -25.78
CA GLU A 932 -26.06 -28.93 -26.59
C GLU A 932 -27.37 -28.65 -25.84
N GLU A 933 -27.75 -27.38 -25.73
CA GLU A 933 -29.03 -26.98 -25.16
C GLU A 933 -29.87 -26.29 -26.23
N GLY A 934 -31.08 -26.79 -26.48
CA GLY A 934 -32.07 -26.13 -27.34
C GLY A 934 -32.76 -24.98 -26.60
N CYS A 935 -32.73 -23.77 -27.14
CA CYS A 935 -33.38 -22.61 -26.51
C CYS A 935 -34.09 -21.69 -27.52
N TRP A 936 -35.07 -20.94 -27.03
CA TRP A 936 -35.67 -19.83 -27.77
C TRP A 936 -34.78 -18.59 -27.65
N PHE A 937 -34.38 -18.02 -28.77
CA PHE A 937 -33.47 -16.89 -28.83
C PHE A 937 -34.10 -15.69 -29.56
N ASN A 938 -33.88 -14.49 -29.02
CA ASN A 938 -34.37 -13.24 -29.60
C ASN A 938 -33.53 -12.85 -30.83
N VAL A 939 -34.19 -12.53 -31.95
CA VAL A 939 -33.49 -12.17 -33.20
C VAL A 939 -32.65 -10.89 -33.04
N ASN A 940 -33.06 -9.94 -32.19
CA ASN A 940 -32.39 -8.64 -32.00
C ASN A 940 -31.11 -8.67 -31.13
N ASN A 941 -30.70 -9.81 -30.57
CA ASN A 941 -29.47 -9.88 -29.75
C ASN A 941 -28.21 -9.96 -30.63
N GLU A 942 -27.21 -9.11 -30.38
CA GLU A 942 -25.93 -9.03 -31.14
C GLU A 942 -24.97 -10.24 -30.96
N LEU A 943 -25.41 -11.31 -30.27
CA LEU A 943 -24.59 -12.47 -29.88
C LEU A 943 -24.51 -13.58 -30.94
N TRP A 944 -25.05 -13.38 -32.15
CA TRP A 944 -24.95 -14.36 -33.23
C TRP A 944 -23.51 -14.42 -33.78
N THR A 945 -22.79 -15.49 -33.47
CA THR A 945 -21.35 -15.60 -33.77
C THR A 945 -21.03 -16.03 -35.21
N ASN A 946 -22.00 -16.59 -35.95
CA ASN A 946 -21.80 -17.07 -37.32
C ASN A 946 -22.43 -16.11 -38.37
N PRO A 947 -21.66 -15.56 -39.33
CA PRO A 947 -22.17 -14.65 -40.36
C PRO A 947 -23.31 -15.23 -41.22
N SER A 948 -23.26 -16.53 -41.49
CA SER A 948 -24.29 -17.26 -42.25
C SER A 948 -25.67 -17.20 -41.59
N ASN A 949 -25.71 -17.30 -40.26
CA ASN A 949 -26.95 -17.22 -39.48
C ASN A 949 -27.51 -15.80 -39.50
N LYS A 950 -26.65 -14.77 -39.46
CA LYS A 950 -27.08 -13.36 -39.50
C LYS A 950 -27.78 -13.01 -40.82
N ASP A 951 -27.24 -13.48 -41.95
CA ASP A 951 -27.86 -13.26 -43.27
C ASP A 951 -29.23 -13.97 -43.35
N LEU A 952 -29.34 -15.21 -42.89
CA LEU A 952 -30.61 -15.95 -42.84
C LEU A 952 -31.65 -15.30 -41.93
N LEU A 953 -31.24 -14.80 -40.76
CA LEU A 953 -32.13 -14.11 -39.83
C LEU A 953 -32.58 -12.75 -40.37
N SER A 954 -31.74 -12.06 -41.14
CA SER A 954 -32.14 -10.82 -41.82
C SER A 954 -33.21 -11.09 -42.89
N LYS A 955 -33.12 -12.22 -43.60
CA LYS A 955 -34.14 -12.64 -44.58
C LYS A 955 -35.43 -13.07 -43.90
N LEU A 956 -35.33 -13.72 -42.73
CA LEU A 956 -36.47 -14.06 -41.89
C LEU A 956 -37.18 -12.80 -41.37
N SER A 957 -36.43 -11.78 -40.94
CA SER A 957 -37.01 -10.55 -40.41
C SER A 957 -37.73 -9.76 -41.50
N ILE A 958 -37.15 -9.69 -42.71
CA ILE A 958 -37.82 -9.14 -43.90
C ILE A 958 -39.11 -9.91 -44.22
N TYR A 959 -39.09 -11.25 -44.16
CA TYR A 959 -40.26 -12.07 -44.44
C TYR A 959 -41.44 -11.78 -43.49
N HIS A 960 -41.15 -11.46 -42.23
CA HIS A 960 -42.15 -11.18 -41.20
C HIS A 960 -42.44 -9.68 -40.98
N ASP A 961 -41.95 -8.79 -41.85
CA ASP A 961 -41.98 -7.33 -41.70
C ASP A 961 -41.47 -6.84 -40.32
N TYR A 962 -40.54 -7.60 -39.73
CA TYR A 962 -39.91 -7.30 -38.45
C TYR A 962 -38.66 -6.44 -38.68
N VAL A 963 -38.70 -5.18 -38.22
CA VAL A 963 -37.54 -4.28 -38.30
C VAL A 963 -36.60 -4.62 -37.15
N VAL A 964 -35.51 -5.32 -37.47
CA VAL A 964 -34.38 -5.62 -36.57
C VAL A 964 -33.50 -4.39 -36.40
#